data_AF-A0A1Z5TMC9-F1
#
_entry.id   AF-A0A1Z5TMC9-F1
#
_cell.length_a   1.000
_cell.length_b   1.000
_cell.length_c   1.000
_cell.angle_alpha   90.00
_cell.angle_beta   90.00
_cell.angle_gamma   90.00
#
_symmetry.space_group_name_H-M   'P 1'
#
loop_
_entity.id
_entity.type
_entity.pdbx_description
1 polymer ?
#
loop_
_entity_poly.entity_id
_entity_poly.type
_entity_poly.pdbx_seq_one_letter_code
_entity_poly.pdbx_strand_id
1 'polypeptide(L)'
;MADPLTVVGAAASVVQLIDFTAKVLTRLNEYRVKAGELPSAFAHIASQLPLLRQILEKTHECIQLQNISQDDVEAIKPCLQGCQQLMQKLDALLLTILPGAQERTGGRMAKGLRSLWKDSDVRKIDAEIDFFVARLNFYCSWSSSKLDPRNQDLLVTIQQRLAPPDPFMNLRKALKLRSTATGKWYLQGAQFEAYKAQSSYFGWLHGSAGSGKTILSASIIDSLQQFCRKDPARSLAFFFFDFNDAAKQDASSMVKSLLSQCLERCTKIPDAVRRLSPTASEQELLGALKATIDASPASFVVLDALDECNNRERLFEILEEMQSWGNKSLHVLVTSRREVDIEDALEDLVLPENKTCLESSLVDADIRTYVHERLTVDKSFRRWQRDPGIREEIERTLGKQARGMFRWAACQLDTLAHCLTRGKTYDRIIRTIDESQNGEEALKVLRWLVYSQRPLSANELLEVTGIVLEDDNPRFDKDEVLQDLRDILRICLSLVSIVPAAQDSDGSGDKSEIEDSDGSDDESETEESLSASSDASIEVEVKCIRLAHFSVKEYLTSARPCLKNFSLPEKESNDILATCCLVYLLRFEGEEWNDPECEAKSPLARYAAVHWTKHARISDCQSQQQRDLCMKMLTEQLPAYRSWHRFYDMFSIGRQTRGIRRKILEFPSPLFSASREGLEYAVRAILKDEKVDINTSWKWHGSALCGASSMGYGRIVEVLLARGADPNLPLPRPLCNHALVEATLCGDKNIVKMLLDAGADVHAQDLGVTALDVAARNGSKEIVELLVAKDAGCEDRRKCYGQALIEASYFGENEAVEMLLANGADINFIHHRGYTALAQASCGSQVRTVDILLANGADTNIKGELDYTALGAAVGKSDFDPEASEKIVEILLAHGADVDARGEGAPSQTPLQQASCKGHKKIVQMLLAHGADVNAEPGYYYGSALNAASVRFHKEIIQMLLAKGARLQEGERAELLELNHVGDSQSKPSVVAQPDPPDSDES
;
A
#
# COMPACT_ATOMS: atom_id res chain seq x y z
N MET A 1 8.40 57.64 12.64
CA MET A 1 7.84 58.79 11.89
C MET A 1 7.63 58.30 10.47
N ALA A 2 6.46 58.59 9.90
CA ALA A 2 6.00 58.09 8.59
C ALA A 2 7.03 58.29 7.46
N ASP A 3 6.93 57.49 6.40
CA ASP A 3 7.33 57.99 5.07
C ASP A 3 6.11 58.70 4.47
N PRO A 4 6.01 60.04 4.59
CA PRO A 4 4.88 60.80 4.05
C PRO A 4 4.69 60.59 2.53
N LEU A 5 5.71 60.07 1.81
CA LEU A 5 5.61 59.76 0.39
C LEU A 5 4.59 58.65 0.07
N THR A 6 4.42 57.64 0.92
CA THR A 6 3.50 56.51 0.65
C THR A 6 2.04 56.93 0.73
N VAL A 7 1.66 57.68 1.76
CA VAL A 7 0.29 58.17 1.96
C VAL A 7 -0.09 59.18 0.87
N VAL A 8 0.85 60.07 0.51
CA VAL A 8 0.68 61.04 -0.58
C VAL A 8 0.54 60.31 -1.93
N GLY A 9 1.34 59.27 -2.18
CA GLY A 9 1.27 58.44 -3.40
C GLY A 9 -0.06 57.68 -3.55
N ALA A 10 -0.59 57.12 -2.46
CA ALA A 10 -1.91 56.48 -2.46
C ALA A 10 -3.04 57.51 -2.70
N ALA A 11 -3.00 58.65 -2.02
CA ALA A 11 -3.98 59.73 -2.21
C ALA A 11 -3.99 60.24 -3.67
N ALA A 12 -2.81 60.45 -4.28
CA ALA A 12 -2.67 60.83 -5.67
C ALA A 12 -3.22 59.76 -6.64
N SER A 13 -2.99 58.49 -6.35
CA SER A 13 -3.51 57.36 -7.15
C SER A 13 -5.03 57.31 -7.13
N VAL A 14 -5.66 57.57 -5.97
CA VAL A 14 -7.12 57.64 -5.84
C VAL A 14 -7.70 58.81 -6.64
N VAL A 15 -7.09 60.00 -6.57
CA VAL A 15 -7.52 61.17 -7.37
C VAL A 15 -7.45 60.87 -8.87
N GLN A 16 -6.33 60.28 -9.33
CA GLN A 16 -6.20 59.87 -10.72
C GLN A 16 -7.29 58.89 -11.16
N LEU A 17 -7.67 57.93 -10.30
CA LEU A 17 -8.76 56.99 -10.57
C LEU A 17 -10.14 57.67 -10.61
N ILE A 18 -10.40 58.66 -9.75
CA ILE A 18 -11.65 59.44 -9.76
C ILE A 18 -11.77 60.19 -11.09
N ASP A 19 -10.71 60.87 -11.53
CA ASP A 19 -10.69 61.58 -12.82
C ASP A 19 -10.86 60.62 -14.00
N PHE A 20 -10.19 59.46 -13.92
CA PHE A 20 -10.22 58.48 -15.00
C PHE A 20 -11.58 57.77 -15.12
N THR A 21 -12.22 57.42 -13.99
CA THR A 21 -13.59 56.87 -13.99
C THR A 21 -14.60 57.87 -14.55
N ALA A 22 -14.45 59.17 -14.24
CA ALA A 22 -15.27 60.22 -14.84
C ALA A 22 -15.09 60.30 -16.37
N LYS A 23 -13.85 60.25 -16.86
CA LYS A 23 -13.53 60.25 -18.30
C LYS A 23 -14.18 59.08 -19.03
N VAL A 24 -14.09 57.87 -18.49
CA VAL A 24 -14.69 56.65 -19.07
C VAL A 24 -16.22 56.75 -19.08
N LEU A 25 -16.83 57.22 -17.99
CA LEU A 25 -18.28 57.41 -17.89
C LEU A 25 -18.80 58.43 -18.92
N THR A 26 -18.07 59.53 -19.15
CA THR A 26 -18.42 60.50 -20.19
C THR A 26 -18.41 59.85 -21.58
N ARG A 27 -17.41 59.03 -21.91
CA ARG A 27 -17.33 58.32 -23.20
C ARG A 27 -18.47 57.32 -23.41
N LEU A 28 -18.83 56.57 -22.37
CA LEU A 28 -19.99 55.66 -22.41
C LEU A 28 -21.30 56.44 -22.62
N ASN A 29 -21.48 57.57 -21.94
CA ASN A 29 -22.65 58.43 -22.14
C ASN A 29 -22.70 59.05 -23.54
N GLU A 30 -21.57 59.51 -24.08
CA GLU A 30 -21.49 59.99 -25.47
C GLU A 30 -21.88 58.90 -26.48
N TYR A 31 -21.45 57.65 -26.26
CA TYR A 31 -21.89 56.51 -27.08
C TYR A 31 -23.40 56.32 -26.97
N ARG A 32 -23.95 56.32 -25.74
CA ARG A 32 -25.40 56.16 -25.51
C ARG A 32 -26.22 57.19 -26.28
N VAL A 33 -25.78 58.46 -26.25
CA VAL A 33 -26.44 59.56 -26.98
C VAL A 33 -26.32 59.39 -28.50
N LYS A 34 -25.20 58.88 -29.02
CA LYS A 34 -24.97 58.70 -30.47
C LYS A 34 -25.61 57.44 -31.05
N ALA A 35 -25.65 56.34 -30.29
CA ALA A 35 -26.08 55.02 -30.75
C ALA A 35 -27.49 54.61 -30.29
N GLY A 36 -28.15 55.41 -29.45
CA GLY A 36 -29.51 55.17 -28.94
C GLY A 36 -29.55 54.25 -27.72
N GLU A 37 -28.88 53.10 -27.77
CA GLU A 37 -28.81 52.14 -26.65
C GLU A 37 -27.39 51.61 -26.44
N LEU A 38 -27.02 51.41 -25.17
CA LEU A 38 -25.76 50.77 -24.78
C LEU A 38 -25.92 49.25 -24.93
N PRO A 39 -24.90 48.50 -25.43
CA PRO A 39 -24.94 47.04 -25.37
C PRO A 39 -25.12 46.58 -23.92
N SER A 40 -25.90 45.52 -23.72
CA SER A 40 -26.21 44.99 -22.38
C SER A 40 -24.96 44.73 -21.53
N ALA A 41 -23.88 44.27 -22.15
CA ALA A 41 -22.59 44.02 -21.50
C ALA A 41 -21.93 45.27 -20.89
N PHE A 42 -22.12 46.45 -21.47
CA PHE A 42 -21.59 47.71 -20.94
C PHE A 42 -22.59 48.45 -20.04
N ALA A 43 -23.89 48.09 -20.11
CA ALA A 43 -24.93 48.75 -19.32
C ALA A 43 -24.71 48.52 -17.82
N HIS A 44 -24.26 47.32 -17.42
CA HIS A 44 -23.92 47.04 -16.02
C HIS A 44 -22.70 47.84 -15.56
N ILE A 45 -21.61 47.81 -16.33
CA ILE A 45 -20.40 48.62 -16.09
C ILE A 45 -20.75 50.11 -15.90
N ALA A 46 -21.58 50.68 -16.78
CA ALA A 46 -21.99 52.09 -16.69
C ALA A 46 -22.78 52.41 -15.42
N SER A 47 -23.47 51.42 -14.82
CA SER A 47 -24.15 51.55 -13.54
C SER A 47 -23.22 51.39 -12.32
N GLN A 48 -22.13 50.63 -12.46
CA GLN A 48 -21.14 50.39 -11.39
C GLN A 48 -20.09 51.51 -11.27
N LEU A 49 -19.70 52.16 -12.37
CA LEU A 49 -18.68 53.21 -12.36
C LEU A 49 -19.00 54.40 -11.42
N PRO A 50 -20.26 54.90 -11.33
CA PRO A 50 -20.63 55.91 -10.33
C PRO A 50 -20.44 55.43 -8.89
N LEU A 51 -20.76 54.16 -8.60
CA LEU A 51 -20.58 53.56 -7.27
C LEU A 51 -19.09 53.44 -6.92
N LEU A 52 -18.28 52.96 -7.86
CA LEU A 52 -16.82 52.90 -7.72
C LEU A 52 -16.24 54.30 -7.43
N ARG A 53 -16.68 55.31 -8.17
CA ARG A 53 -16.26 56.70 -7.96
C ARG A 53 -16.62 57.21 -6.55
N GLN A 54 -17.84 56.99 -6.09
CA GLN A 54 -18.26 57.38 -4.74
C GLN A 54 -17.41 56.70 -3.65
N ILE A 55 -17.07 55.42 -3.84
CA ILE A 55 -16.21 54.67 -2.92
C ILE A 55 -14.78 55.22 -2.95
N LEU A 56 -14.24 55.57 -4.13
CA LEU A 56 -12.93 56.19 -4.28
C LEU A 56 -12.88 57.58 -3.62
N GLU A 57 -13.91 58.41 -3.78
CA GLU A 57 -14.04 59.71 -3.12
C GLU A 57 -14.04 59.53 -1.59
N LYS A 58 -14.83 58.58 -1.06
CA LYS A 58 -14.82 58.24 0.37
C LYS A 58 -13.47 57.70 0.84
N THR A 59 -12.81 56.87 0.03
CA THR A 59 -11.46 56.36 0.32
C THR A 59 -10.46 57.52 0.41
N HIS A 60 -10.56 58.50 -0.51
CA HIS A 60 -9.73 59.68 -0.51
C HIS A 60 -9.92 60.52 0.76
N GLU A 61 -11.16 60.77 1.17
CA GLU A 61 -11.48 61.48 2.42
C GLU A 61 -10.90 60.75 3.64
N CYS A 62 -11.06 59.42 3.72
CA CYS A 62 -10.51 58.62 4.82
C CYS A 62 -8.97 58.67 4.87
N ILE A 63 -8.28 58.72 3.73
CA ILE A 63 -6.82 58.88 3.66
C ILE A 63 -6.42 60.29 4.10
N GLN A 64 -7.11 61.34 3.65
CA GLN A 64 -6.79 62.73 4.01
C GLN A 64 -6.99 63.02 5.49
N LEU A 65 -8.04 62.46 6.11
CA LEU A 65 -8.34 62.63 7.52
C LEU A 65 -7.46 61.77 8.45
N GLN A 66 -6.49 61.03 7.92
CA GLN A 66 -5.64 60.06 8.66
C GLN A 66 -6.44 58.98 9.42
N ASN A 67 -7.66 58.68 8.97
CA ASN A 67 -8.52 57.66 9.58
C ASN A 67 -8.15 56.23 9.14
N ILE A 68 -7.19 56.08 8.22
CA ILE A 68 -6.66 54.80 7.74
C ILE A 68 -5.22 54.65 8.24
N SER A 69 -4.90 53.50 8.87
CA SER A 69 -3.54 53.25 9.34
C SER A 69 -2.57 53.04 8.18
N GLN A 70 -1.27 53.26 8.41
CA GLN A 70 -0.25 53.09 7.38
C GLN A 70 -0.26 51.68 6.76
N ASP A 71 -0.46 50.65 7.59
CA ASP A 71 -0.54 49.26 7.16
C ASP A 71 -1.78 49.01 6.27
N ASP A 72 -2.90 49.67 6.59
CA ASP A 72 -4.14 49.58 5.80
C ASP A 72 -3.97 50.30 4.43
N VAL A 73 -3.18 51.38 4.34
CA VAL A 73 -2.86 52.06 3.07
C VAL A 73 -2.02 51.18 2.13
N GLU A 74 -1.00 50.49 2.66
CA GLU A 74 -0.20 49.53 1.87
C GLU A 74 -1.04 48.33 1.40
N ALA A 75 -2.00 47.87 2.21
CA ALA A 75 -2.92 46.78 1.81
C ALA A 75 -3.88 47.17 0.66
N ILE A 76 -4.27 48.45 0.57
CA ILE A 76 -5.17 48.97 -0.47
C ILE A 76 -4.45 49.20 -1.80
N LYS A 77 -3.14 49.46 -1.78
CA LYS A 77 -2.34 49.85 -2.96
C LYS A 77 -2.44 48.89 -4.16
N PRO A 78 -2.37 47.55 -4.02
CA PRO A 78 -2.57 46.63 -5.14
C PRO A 78 -3.97 46.72 -5.74
N CYS A 79 -4.98 46.98 -4.90
CA CYS A 79 -6.37 47.17 -5.33
C CYS A 79 -6.50 48.42 -6.22
N LEU A 80 -5.86 49.52 -5.83
CA LEU A 80 -5.85 50.77 -6.60
C LEU A 80 -5.09 50.60 -7.93
N GLN A 81 -3.94 49.90 -7.92
CA GLN A 81 -3.20 49.59 -9.14
C GLN A 81 -4.02 48.69 -10.08
N GLY A 82 -4.71 47.68 -9.54
CA GLY A 82 -5.63 46.82 -10.28
C GLY A 82 -6.78 47.63 -10.91
N CYS A 83 -7.41 48.51 -10.15
CA CYS A 83 -8.41 49.45 -10.68
C CYS A 83 -7.84 50.29 -11.83
N GLN A 84 -6.61 50.78 -11.71
CA GLN A 84 -5.99 51.63 -12.73
C GLN A 84 -5.74 50.85 -14.03
N GLN A 85 -5.21 49.63 -13.92
CA GLN A 85 -5.00 48.76 -15.08
C GLN A 85 -6.32 48.34 -15.73
N LEU A 86 -7.33 47.99 -14.93
CA LEU A 86 -8.66 47.65 -15.40
C LEU A 86 -9.31 48.82 -16.14
N MET A 87 -9.24 50.01 -15.56
CA MET A 87 -9.77 51.21 -16.19
C MET A 87 -9.01 51.53 -17.49
N GLN A 88 -7.69 51.37 -17.54
CA GLN A 88 -6.91 51.51 -18.78
C GLN A 88 -7.32 50.49 -19.85
N LYS A 89 -7.53 49.22 -19.48
CA LYS A 89 -8.05 48.18 -20.40
C LYS A 89 -9.43 48.56 -20.92
N LEU A 90 -10.32 49.03 -20.04
CA LEU A 90 -11.67 49.47 -20.41
C LEU A 90 -11.62 50.70 -21.33
N ASP A 91 -10.78 51.70 -21.06
CA ASP A 91 -10.62 52.89 -21.91
C ASP A 91 -10.00 52.53 -23.27
N ALA A 92 -9.04 51.61 -23.31
CA ALA A 92 -8.45 51.09 -24.55
C ALA A 92 -9.47 50.33 -25.40
N LEU A 93 -10.29 49.48 -24.78
CA LEU A 93 -11.40 48.82 -25.47
C LEU A 93 -12.38 49.87 -25.99
N LEU A 94 -12.83 50.81 -25.15
CA LEU A 94 -13.75 51.86 -25.58
C LEU A 94 -13.19 52.68 -26.75
N LEU A 95 -11.88 52.95 -26.78
CA LEU A 95 -11.22 53.62 -27.92
C LEU A 95 -11.21 52.80 -29.22
N THR A 96 -11.11 51.47 -29.15
CA THR A 96 -11.18 50.62 -30.36
C THR A 96 -12.60 50.51 -30.90
N ILE A 97 -13.60 50.63 -30.02
CA ILE A 97 -15.03 50.55 -30.35
C ILE A 97 -15.58 51.91 -30.81
N LEU A 98 -15.14 52.99 -30.16
CA LEU A 98 -15.49 54.38 -30.44
C LEU A 98 -14.30 55.08 -31.12
N PRO A 99 -14.08 54.90 -32.44
CA PRO A 99 -13.15 55.76 -33.13
C PRO A 99 -13.64 57.20 -33.04
N GLY A 100 -12.67 58.09 -32.82
CA GLY A 100 -12.87 59.50 -32.52
C GLY A 100 -13.83 60.20 -33.49
N ALA A 101 -14.47 61.25 -32.97
CA ALA A 101 -15.32 62.15 -33.70
C ALA A 101 -14.59 62.80 -34.88
N GLN A 102 -14.51 62.14 -36.04
CA GLN A 102 -14.13 62.81 -37.29
C GLN A 102 -14.65 62.21 -38.61
N GLU A 103 -15.27 61.03 -38.68
CA GLU A 103 -15.81 60.53 -39.95
C GLU A 103 -17.34 60.41 -39.99
N ARG A 104 -17.94 61.37 -40.72
CA ARG A 104 -19.32 61.36 -41.18
C ARG A 104 -19.49 60.29 -42.26
N THR A 105 -20.05 59.14 -41.93
CA THR A 105 -20.87 58.35 -42.88
C THR A 105 -21.83 57.43 -42.13
N GLY A 106 -23.12 57.63 -42.35
CA GLY A 106 -24.18 56.90 -41.69
C GLY A 106 -24.32 55.44 -42.13
N GLY A 107 -24.92 54.64 -41.25
CA GLY A 107 -25.84 53.56 -41.64
C GLY A 107 -25.32 52.13 -41.75
N ARG A 108 -24.00 51.85 -41.76
CA ARG A 108 -23.52 50.45 -41.95
C ARG A 108 -22.52 49.90 -40.92
N MET A 109 -22.09 50.68 -39.93
CA MET A 109 -21.06 50.24 -38.96
C MET A 109 -21.58 49.38 -37.80
N ALA A 110 -22.89 49.22 -37.59
CA ALA A 110 -23.43 48.51 -36.42
C ALA A 110 -23.32 46.97 -36.48
N LYS A 111 -23.07 46.38 -37.66
CA LYS A 111 -22.91 44.92 -37.81
C LYS A 111 -21.45 44.45 -37.79
N GLY A 112 -20.51 45.28 -38.27
CA GLY A 112 -19.07 44.95 -38.30
C GLY A 112 -18.35 45.17 -36.97
N LEU A 113 -18.86 46.04 -36.09
CA LEU A 113 -18.28 46.28 -34.77
C LEU A 113 -18.58 45.18 -33.74
N ARG A 114 -19.67 44.40 -33.91
CA ARG A 114 -20.02 43.29 -33.00
C ARG A 114 -19.02 42.12 -33.04
N SER A 115 -18.25 41.97 -34.11
CA SER A 115 -17.26 40.90 -34.26
C SER A 115 -15.89 41.24 -33.67
N LEU A 116 -15.67 42.49 -33.21
CA LEU A 116 -14.36 42.95 -32.72
C LEU A 116 -14.16 42.78 -31.21
N TRP A 117 -15.22 42.75 -30.42
CA TRP A 117 -15.16 42.41 -29.00
C TRP A 117 -15.73 41.01 -28.76
N LYS A 118 -15.28 40.33 -27.71
CA LYS A 118 -15.96 39.13 -27.21
C LYS A 118 -16.77 39.53 -26.00
N ASP A 119 -18.05 39.13 -25.95
CA ASP A 119 -18.93 39.37 -24.80
C ASP A 119 -18.31 38.81 -23.49
N SER A 120 -17.50 37.76 -23.60
CA SER A 120 -16.70 37.22 -22.49
C SER A 120 -15.71 38.21 -21.88
N ASP A 121 -15.10 39.08 -22.68
CA ASP A 121 -14.04 39.98 -22.21
C ASP A 121 -14.64 41.17 -21.46
N VAL A 122 -15.81 41.65 -21.90
CA VAL A 122 -16.56 42.70 -21.19
C VAL A 122 -17.12 42.16 -19.89
N ARG A 123 -17.68 40.93 -19.88
CA ARG A 123 -18.14 40.27 -18.64
C ARG A 123 -17.02 40.00 -17.64
N LYS A 124 -15.81 39.69 -18.10
CA LYS A 124 -14.62 39.57 -17.22
C LYS A 124 -14.28 40.91 -16.58
N ILE A 125 -14.27 41.99 -17.36
CA ILE A 125 -14.03 43.34 -16.84
C ILE A 125 -15.12 43.73 -15.84
N ASP A 126 -16.38 43.44 -16.13
CA ASP A 126 -17.53 43.70 -15.24
C ASP A 126 -17.36 42.99 -13.89
N ALA A 127 -17.01 41.69 -13.90
CA ALA A 127 -16.72 40.93 -12.69
C ALA A 127 -15.48 41.45 -11.93
N GLU A 128 -14.43 41.91 -12.64
CA GLU A 128 -13.25 42.54 -12.03
C GLU A 128 -13.61 43.89 -11.38
N ILE A 129 -14.52 44.69 -11.97
CA ILE A 129 -15.02 45.93 -11.35
C ILE A 129 -15.76 45.62 -10.05
N ASP A 130 -16.69 44.66 -10.07
CA ASP A 130 -17.44 44.24 -8.89
C ASP A 130 -16.52 43.77 -7.76
N PHE A 131 -15.48 43.00 -8.11
CA PHE A 131 -14.45 42.56 -7.17
C PHE A 131 -13.75 43.75 -6.47
N PHE A 132 -13.30 44.75 -7.24
CA PHE A 132 -12.62 45.92 -6.66
C PHE A 132 -13.57 46.81 -5.86
N VAL A 133 -14.80 47.02 -6.34
CA VAL A 133 -15.85 47.77 -5.62
C VAL A 133 -16.10 47.15 -4.24
N ALA A 134 -16.30 45.84 -4.18
CA ALA A 134 -16.51 45.12 -2.92
C ALA A 134 -15.32 45.28 -1.97
N ARG A 135 -14.09 45.14 -2.48
CA ARG A 135 -12.85 45.21 -1.69
C ARG A 135 -12.57 46.62 -1.16
N LEU A 136 -12.70 47.66 -1.99
CA LEU A 136 -12.52 49.06 -1.56
C LEU A 136 -13.59 49.49 -0.55
N ASN A 137 -14.83 49.07 -0.74
CA ASN A 137 -15.92 49.36 0.19
C ASN A 137 -15.69 48.67 1.56
N PHE A 138 -15.15 47.45 1.54
CA PHE A 138 -14.74 46.73 2.73
C PHE A 138 -13.67 47.51 3.52
N TYR A 139 -12.59 47.98 2.88
CA TYR A 139 -11.52 48.71 3.57
C TYR A 139 -12.00 50.03 4.21
N CYS A 140 -12.87 50.77 3.52
CA CYS A 140 -13.47 51.99 4.07
C CYS A 140 -14.29 51.67 5.33
N SER A 141 -15.04 50.58 5.30
CA SER A 141 -15.87 50.13 6.41
C SER A 141 -15.02 49.61 7.58
N TRP A 142 -13.95 48.85 7.30
CA TRP A 142 -13.00 48.33 8.28
C TRP A 142 -12.26 49.43 9.05
N SER A 143 -11.80 50.46 8.35
CA SER A 143 -11.09 51.59 8.98
C SER A 143 -12.03 52.36 9.91
N SER A 144 -13.29 52.52 9.49
CA SER A 144 -14.32 53.16 10.32
C SER A 144 -14.73 52.32 11.53
N SER A 145 -14.76 50.98 11.41
CA SER A 145 -15.19 50.09 12.48
C SER A 145 -14.17 49.93 13.60
N LYS A 146 -12.86 49.99 13.30
CA LYS A 146 -11.78 50.01 14.31
C LYS A 146 -11.91 51.16 15.32
N LEU A 147 -12.59 52.24 14.93
CA LEU A 147 -12.73 53.45 15.74
C LEU A 147 -14.00 53.47 16.61
N ASP A 148 -14.92 52.49 16.50
CA ASP A 148 -16.14 52.42 17.32
C ASP A 148 -15.97 51.44 18.50
N PRO A 149 -15.80 51.93 19.75
CA PRO A 149 -15.59 51.09 20.93
C PRO A 149 -16.75 50.11 21.19
N ARG A 150 -17.98 50.47 20.79
CA ARG A 150 -19.19 49.67 21.05
C ARG A 150 -19.17 48.33 20.32
N ASN A 151 -18.47 48.25 19.18
CA ASN A 151 -18.31 46.99 18.47
C ASN A 151 -17.43 46.02 19.25
N GLN A 152 -16.40 46.52 19.94
CA GLN A 152 -15.50 45.69 20.73
C GLN A 152 -16.18 45.15 21.99
N ASP A 153 -16.99 45.98 22.67
CA ASP A 153 -17.81 45.54 23.81
C ASP A 153 -18.86 44.48 23.40
N LEU A 154 -19.48 44.66 22.23
CA LEU A 154 -20.46 43.71 21.68
C LEU A 154 -19.80 42.39 21.27
N LEU A 155 -18.59 42.42 20.68
CA LEU A 155 -17.82 41.22 20.36
C LEU A 155 -17.49 40.41 21.62
N VAL A 156 -16.99 41.06 22.66
CA VAL A 156 -16.70 40.38 23.95
C VAL A 156 -17.97 39.76 24.52
N THR A 157 -19.10 40.46 24.45
CA THR A 157 -20.39 39.94 24.91
C THR A 157 -20.84 38.71 24.12
N ILE A 158 -20.68 38.71 22.79
CA ILE A 158 -21.04 37.58 21.94
C ILE A 158 -20.11 36.38 22.20
N GLN A 159 -18.80 36.61 22.32
CA GLN A 159 -17.82 35.56 22.61
C GLN A 159 -18.08 34.91 23.98
N GLN A 160 -18.44 35.71 25.01
CA GLN A 160 -18.84 35.18 26.31
C GLN A 160 -20.11 34.33 26.26
N ARG A 161 -21.07 34.66 25.38
CA ARG A 161 -22.30 33.86 25.19
C ARG A 161 -22.03 32.54 24.46
N LEU A 162 -21.16 32.57 23.45
CA LEU A 162 -20.82 31.39 22.64
C LEU A 162 -19.92 30.41 23.41
N ALA A 163 -19.12 30.91 24.36
CA ALA A 163 -18.11 30.15 25.12
C ALA A 163 -17.29 29.19 24.21
N PRO A 164 -16.65 29.70 23.14
CA PRO A 164 -16.00 28.85 22.14
C PRO A 164 -14.75 28.16 22.71
N PRO A 165 -14.45 26.92 22.29
CA PRO A 165 -13.17 26.29 22.60
C PRO A 165 -12.01 27.10 21.99
N ASP A 166 -10.92 27.24 22.75
CA ASP A 166 -9.72 27.96 22.31
C ASP A 166 -8.79 27.07 21.46
N PRO A 167 -8.65 27.32 20.14
CA PRO A 167 -7.76 26.57 19.27
C PRO A 167 -6.30 27.05 19.34
N PHE A 168 -6.03 28.23 19.91
CA PHE A 168 -4.68 28.80 19.97
C PHE A 168 -3.75 28.01 20.91
N MET A 169 -4.29 27.31 21.90
CA MET A 169 -3.51 26.42 22.76
C MET A 169 -2.91 25.25 21.97
N ASN A 170 -3.70 24.61 21.11
CA ASN A 170 -3.24 23.55 20.21
C ASN A 170 -2.20 24.09 19.22
N LEU A 171 -2.47 25.26 18.61
CA LEU A 171 -1.52 25.93 17.71
C LEU A 171 -0.18 26.22 18.40
N ARG A 172 -0.18 26.81 19.60
CA ARG A 172 1.05 27.12 20.37
C ARG A 172 1.80 25.85 20.75
N LYS A 173 1.10 24.77 21.10
CA LYS A 173 1.70 23.46 21.42
C LYS A 173 2.37 22.86 20.18
N ALA A 174 1.69 22.87 19.03
CA ALA A 174 2.22 22.37 17.78
C ALA A 174 3.43 23.20 17.28
N LEU A 175 3.36 24.53 17.33
CA LEU A 175 4.47 25.40 16.94
C LEU A 175 5.71 25.25 17.83
N LYS A 176 5.55 24.92 19.12
CA LYS A 176 6.67 24.60 20.02
C LYS A 176 7.38 23.29 19.67
N LEU A 177 6.66 22.34 19.09
CA LEU A 177 7.21 21.04 18.69
C LEU A 177 7.76 21.04 17.26
N ARG A 178 7.47 22.08 16.48
CA ARG A 178 7.90 22.23 15.08
C ARG A 178 9.41 22.39 14.96
N SER A 179 10.02 21.63 14.06
CA SER A 179 11.36 21.89 13.52
C SER A 179 11.27 22.89 12.37
N THR A 180 12.05 23.96 12.41
CA THR A 180 11.93 25.11 11.48
C THR A 180 12.28 24.77 10.03
N ALA A 181 12.97 23.65 9.81
CA ALA A 181 13.40 23.21 8.49
C ALA A 181 12.43 22.22 7.81
N THR A 182 11.40 21.73 8.52
CA THR A 182 10.43 20.74 8.02
C THR A 182 9.18 21.36 7.36
N GLY A 183 8.51 20.63 6.47
CA GLY A 183 7.24 21.02 5.84
C GLY A 183 7.35 22.07 4.74
N LYS A 184 8.58 22.42 4.33
CA LYS A 184 8.83 23.47 3.31
C LYS A 184 8.34 23.08 1.93
N TRP A 185 8.44 21.80 1.57
CA TRP A 185 8.00 21.28 0.27
C TRP A 185 6.52 21.58 0.02
N TYR A 186 5.67 21.55 1.05
CA TYR A 186 4.26 21.90 0.93
C TYR A 186 4.05 23.42 0.90
N LEU A 187 4.67 24.16 1.82
CA LEU A 187 4.54 25.62 1.91
C LEU A 187 5.10 26.38 0.68
N GLN A 188 6.00 25.74 -0.07
CA GLN A 188 6.57 26.25 -1.33
C GLN A 188 6.01 25.52 -2.55
N GLY A 189 5.11 24.55 -2.33
CA GLY A 189 4.53 23.71 -3.36
C GLY A 189 3.35 24.35 -4.07
N ALA A 190 3.00 23.78 -5.22
CA ALA A 190 1.92 24.27 -6.06
C ALA A 190 0.55 24.22 -5.35
N GLN A 191 0.31 23.23 -4.50
CA GLN A 191 -0.96 23.05 -3.80
C GLN A 191 -1.22 24.18 -2.79
N PHE A 192 -0.21 24.58 -2.00
CA PHE A 192 -0.38 25.69 -1.06
C PHE A 192 -0.48 27.05 -1.77
N GLU A 193 0.19 27.21 -2.92
CA GLU A 193 -0.04 28.39 -3.76
C GLU A 193 -1.44 28.40 -4.36
N ALA A 194 -1.96 27.26 -4.83
CA ALA A 194 -3.33 27.13 -5.29
C ALA A 194 -4.34 27.47 -4.19
N TYR A 195 -4.10 26.97 -2.97
CA TYR A 195 -4.91 27.29 -1.79
C TYR A 195 -4.99 28.80 -1.53
N LYS A 196 -3.91 29.57 -1.75
CA LYS A 196 -3.89 31.02 -1.55
C LYS A 196 -4.41 31.83 -2.74
N ALA A 197 -4.30 31.31 -3.96
CA ALA A 197 -4.49 32.07 -5.19
C ALA A 197 -5.82 31.84 -5.90
N GLN A 198 -6.45 30.66 -5.74
CA GLN A 198 -7.74 30.38 -6.34
C GLN A 198 -8.84 31.27 -5.75
N SER A 199 -10.01 31.34 -6.39
CA SER A 199 -11.15 32.09 -5.83
C SER A 199 -11.79 31.32 -4.67
N SER A 200 -11.96 30.01 -4.83
CA SER A 200 -12.42 29.10 -3.78
C SER A 200 -11.58 27.83 -3.85
N TYR A 201 -11.33 27.22 -2.70
CA TYR A 201 -10.52 26.00 -2.61
C TYR A 201 -11.07 25.10 -1.52
N PHE A 202 -11.17 23.81 -1.80
CA PHE A 202 -11.39 22.78 -0.80
C PHE A 202 -10.32 21.70 -1.01
N GLY A 203 -9.52 21.41 0.02
CA GLY A 203 -8.45 20.43 -0.08
C GLY A 203 -8.26 19.60 1.18
N TRP A 204 -7.60 18.46 0.98
CA TRP A 204 -7.46 17.43 1.99
C TRP A 204 -6.01 16.92 2.08
N LEU A 205 -5.44 17.04 3.29
CA LEU A 205 -4.13 16.51 3.64
C LEU A 205 -4.29 15.24 4.49
N HIS A 206 -3.94 14.09 3.94
CA HIS A 206 -4.08 12.82 4.65
C HIS A 206 -2.75 12.10 4.86
N GLY A 207 -2.68 11.30 5.93
CA GLY A 207 -1.49 10.52 6.26
C GLY A 207 -1.70 9.59 7.45
N SER A 208 -0.78 8.67 7.65
CA SER A 208 -0.82 7.70 8.76
C SER A 208 -0.73 8.37 10.14
N ALA A 209 -1.02 7.63 11.20
CA ALA A 209 -0.85 8.12 12.57
C ALA A 209 0.62 8.52 12.82
N GLY A 210 0.85 9.71 13.40
CA GLY A 210 2.20 10.17 13.72
C GLY A 210 3.03 10.70 12.53
N SER A 211 2.44 10.88 11.35
CA SER A 211 3.07 11.44 10.15
C SER A 211 3.32 12.96 10.17
N GLY A 212 2.89 13.66 11.23
CA GLY A 212 3.15 15.10 11.41
C GLY A 212 2.07 16.05 10.90
N LYS A 213 0.87 15.55 10.54
CA LYS A 213 -0.30 16.36 10.11
C LYS A 213 -0.52 17.64 10.92
N THR A 214 -0.73 17.52 12.23
CA THR A 214 -0.95 18.66 13.15
C THR A 214 0.19 19.69 13.14
N ILE A 215 1.44 19.24 12.98
CA ILE A 215 2.60 20.14 12.90
C ILE A 215 2.63 20.87 11.56
N LEU A 216 2.25 20.19 10.47
CA LEU A 216 2.11 20.81 9.16
C LEU A 216 0.95 21.83 9.17
N SER A 217 -0.21 21.49 9.72
CA SER A 217 -1.36 22.39 9.90
C SER A 217 -0.98 23.65 10.66
N ALA A 218 -0.23 23.50 11.76
CA ALA A 218 0.27 24.65 12.52
C ALA A 218 1.22 25.55 11.71
N SER A 219 2.03 24.95 10.84
CA SER A 219 2.95 25.68 9.95
C SER A 219 2.19 26.43 8.85
N ILE A 220 1.15 25.80 8.29
CA ILE A 220 0.22 26.42 7.35
C ILE A 220 -0.48 27.60 8.01
N ILE A 221 -1.04 27.41 9.22
CA ILE A 221 -1.72 28.47 9.97
C ILE A 221 -0.76 29.63 10.27
N ASP A 222 0.47 29.38 10.70
CA ASP A 222 1.48 30.42 10.95
C ASP A 222 1.81 31.23 9.68
N SER A 223 1.98 30.55 8.55
CA SER A 223 2.16 31.20 7.24
C SER A 223 0.93 32.02 6.83
N LEU A 224 -0.28 31.47 7.00
CA LEU A 224 -1.53 32.15 6.68
C LEU A 224 -1.80 33.34 7.60
N GLN A 225 -1.44 33.27 8.89
CA GLN A 225 -1.55 34.39 9.80
C GLN A 225 -0.71 35.57 9.29
N GLN A 226 0.50 35.33 8.79
CA GLN A 226 1.31 36.38 8.19
C GLN A 226 0.71 36.89 6.86
N PHE A 227 0.15 36.00 6.05
CA PHE A 227 -0.49 36.32 4.78
C PHE A 227 -1.77 37.16 4.96
N CYS A 228 -2.62 36.82 5.93
CA CYS A 228 -3.86 37.53 6.25
C CYS A 228 -3.62 38.79 7.08
N ARG A 229 -2.55 38.87 7.89
CA ARG A 229 -2.18 40.12 8.58
C ARG A 229 -1.85 41.27 7.62
N LYS A 230 -1.30 40.96 6.44
CA LYS A 230 -0.94 41.95 5.42
C LYS A 230 -2.16 42.55 4.69
N ASP A 231 -3.33 41.93 4.78
CA ASP A 231 -4.50 42.36 4.05
C ASP A 231 -5.77 42.10 4.89
N PRO A 232 -6.42 43.15 5.45
CA PRO A 232 -7.59 42.97 6.30
C PRO A 232 -8.82 42.41 5.57
N ALA A 233 -8.82 42.37 4.23
CA ALA A 233 -9.86 41.69 3.44
C ALA A 233 -9.76 40.15 3.51
N ARG A 234 -8.72 39.61 4.16
CA ARG A 234 -8.51 38.18 4.37
C ARG A 234 -8.76 37.83 5.83
N SER A 235 -9.73 36.96 6.08
CA SER A 235 -9.97 36.35 7.39
C SER A 235 -9.34 34.97 7.46
N LEU A 236 -8.87 34.59 8.65
CA LEU A 236 -8.38 33.25 8.93
C LEU A 236 -9.07 32.75 10.19
N ALA A 237 -9.67 31.57 10.10
CA ALA A 237 -10.17 30.82 11.23
C ALA A 237 -9.62 29.40 11.18
N PHE A 238 -9.41 28.78 12.34
CA PHE A 238 -8.90 27.43 12.40
C PHE A 238 -9.41 26.69 13.63
N PHE A 239 -9.41 25.36 13.55
CA PHE A 239 -9.80 24.49 14.65
C PHE A 239 -8.95 23.24 14.67
N PHE A 240 -8.66 22.74 15.86
CA PHE A 240 -7.96 21.48 16.08
C PHE A 240 -8.92 20.56 16.82
N PHE A 241 -9.31 19.45 16.20
CA PHE A 241 -9.92 18.36 16.94
C PHE A 241 -8.84 17.71 17.84
N ASP A 242 -9.20 17.40 19.08
CA ASP A 242 -8.26 16.85 20.07
C ASP A 242 -8.94 15.77 20.90
N PHE A 243 -8.45 14.55 20.77
CA PHE A 243 -8.93 13.38 21.51
C PHE A 243 -8.83 13.54 23.05
N ASN A 244 -8.01 14.47 23.56
CA ASN A 244 -7.85 14.72 24.99
C ASN A 244 -8.70 15.88 25.52
N ASP A 245 -9.41 16.60 24.66
CA ASP A 245 -10.22 17.77 25.02
C ASP A 245 -11.65 17.57 24.53
N ALA A 246 -12.54 17.15 25.44
CA ALA A 246 -13.94 16.85 25.11
C ALA A 246 -14.67 18.05 24.46
N ALA A 247 -14.26 19.29 24.77
CA ALA A 247 -14.82 20.49 24.15
C ALA A 247 -14.39 20.67 22.67
N LYS A 248 -13.39 19.92 22.22
CA LYS A 248 -12.84 19.96 20.87
C LYS A 248 -13.12 18.71 20.04
N GLN A 249 -13.97 17.81 20.51
CA GLN A 249 -14.38 16.62 19.76
C GLN A 249 -15.72 16.81 19.05
N ASP A 250 -16.40 17.92 19.32
CA ASP A 250 -17.75 18.21 18.86
C ASP A 250 -17.76 19.23 17.70
N ALA A 251 -18.46 18.92 16.62
CA ALA A 251 -18.52 19.78 15.42
C ALA A 251 -19.26 21.10 15.67
N SER A 252 -20.28 21.09 16.54
CA SER A 252 -20.98 22.29 17.00
C SER A 252 -20.01 23.27 17.68
N SER A 253 -19.07 22.75 18.46
CA SER A 253 -18.04 23.51 19.15
C SER A 253 -16.98 24.08 18.19
N MET A 254 -16.66 23.36 17.11
CA MET A 254 -15.88 23.87 15.99
C MET A 254 -16.58 25.10 15.37
N VAL A 255 -17.87 25.01 15.02
CA VAL A 255 -18.62 26.14 14.41
C VAL A 255 -18.59 27.38 15.30
N LYS A 256 -18.79 27.23 16.63
CA LYS A 256 -18.68 28.34 17.59
C LYS A 256 -17.30 28.98 17.58
N SER A 257 -16.24 28.17 17.53
CA SER A 257 -14.85 28.65 17.50
C SER A 257 -14.52 29.39 16.20
N LEU A 258 -14.93 28.84 15.05
CA LEU A 258 -14.74 29.47 13.75
C LEU A 258 -15.49 30.81 13.66
N LEU A 259 -16.76 30.83 14.09
CA LEU A 259 -17.57 32.04 14.13
C LEU A 259 -16.91 33.12 15.00
N SER A 260 -16.46 32.76 16.20
CA SER A 260 -15.76 33.68 17.11
C SER A 260 -14.53 34.31 16.48
N GLN A 261 -13.70 33.52 15.77
CA GLN A 261 -12.50 34.01 15.10
C GLN A 261 -12.83 34.90 13.89
N CYS A 262 -13.81 34.52 13.07
CA CYS A 262 -14.23 35.34 11.94
C CYS A 262 -14.79 36.70 12.39
N LEU A 263 -15.50 36.75 13.52
CA LEU A 263 -16.08 37.98 14.07
C LEU A 263 -15.02 39.02 14.48
N GLU A 264 -13.81 38.62 14.86
CA GLU A 264 -12.71 39.54 15.17
C GLU A 264 -12.29 40.40 13.97
N ARG A 265 -12.61 39.97 12.75
CA ARG A 265 -12.25 40.63 11.50
C ARG A 265 -13.46 41.22 10.75
N CYS A 266 -14.64 41.21 11.35
CA CYS A 266 -15.83 41.80 10.73
C CYS A 266 -15.86 43.32 10.87
N THR A 267 -16.20 43.99 9.76
CA THR A 267 -16.44 45.45 9.74
C THR A 267 -17.78 45.82 10.39
N LYS A 268 -18.77 44.95 10.26
CA LYS A 268 -20.09 45.04 10.88
C LYS A 268 -20.51 43.66 11.34
N ILE A 269 -20.95 43.55 12.59
CA ILE A 269 -21.48 42.29 13.13
C ILE A 269 -22.84 42.02 12.46
N PRO A 270 -23.02 40.89 11.76
CA PRO A 270 -24.28 40.53 11.11
C PRO A 270 -25.44 40.44 12.11
N ASP A 271 -26.65 40.81 11.68
CA ASP A 271 -27.83 40.74 12.55
C ASP A 271 -28.17 39.30 12.98
N ALA A 272 -27.84 38.30 12.15
CA ALA A 272 -27.93 36.89 12.51
C ALA A 272 -27.13 36.58 13.78
N VAL A 273 -25.92 37.14 13.90
CA VAL A 273 -25.04 36.95 15.06
C VAL A 273 -25.59 37.68 16.28
N ARG A 274 -26.14 38.89 16.11
CA ARG A 274 -26.72 39.67 17.22
C ARG A 274 -27.91 38.99 17.89
N ARG A 275 -28.65 38.17 17.13
CA ARG A 275 -29.81 37.41 17.61
C ARG A 275 -29.46 36.09 18.29
N LEU A 276 -28.19 35.67 18.28
CA LEU A 276 -27.78 34.41 18.89
C LEU A 276 -28.02 34.42 20.40
N SER A 277 -28.75 33.41 20.88
CA SER A 277 -28.93 33.13 22.29
C SER A 277 -27.80 32.22 22.81
N PRO A 278 -27.57 32.13 24.13
CA PRO A 278 -26.61 31.18 24.71
C PRO A 278 -26.95 29.70 24.38
N THR A 279 -28.21 29.43 24.05
CA THR A 279 -28.73 28.11 23.66
C THR A 279 -29.05 28.05 22.17
N ALA A 280 -28.34 28.83 21.33
CA ALA A 280 -28.55 28.83 19.89
C ALA A 280 -28.39 27.43 19.31
N SER A 281 -29.32 27.06 18.43
CA SER A 281 -29.27 25.82 17.67
C SER A 281 -28.10 25.83 16.68
N GLU A 282 -27.68 24.64 16.24
CA GLU A 282 -26.57 24.53 15.30
C GLU A 282 -26.86 25.19 13.95
N GLN A 283 -28.11 25.13 13.46
CA GLN A 283 -28.51 25.84 12.24
C GLN A 283 -28.43 27.36 12.38
N GLU A 284 -28.77 27.91 13.55
CA GLU A 284 -28.59 29.34 13.82
C GLU A 284 -27.11 29.73 13.83
N LEU A 285 -26.24 28.86 14.37
CA LEU A 285 -24.80 29.06 14.38
C LEU A 285 -24.20 28.98 12.96
N LEU A 286 -24.61 28.02 12.14
CA LEU A 286 -24.18 27.88 10.75
C LEU A 286 -24.66 29.05 9.90
N GLY A 287 -25.93 29.48 10.05
CA GLY A 287 -26.45 30.66 9.39
C GLY A 287 -25.71 31.94 9.79
N ALA A 288 -25.32 32.06 11.05
CA ALA A 288 -24.50 33.17 11.54
C ALA A 288 -23.07 33.11 11.00
N LEU A 289 -22.45 31.93 10.94
CA LEU A 289 -21.12 31.71 10.36
C LEU A 289 -21.11 32.06 8.87
N LYS A 290 -22.10 31.58 8.11
CA LYS A 290 -22.29 31.91 6.69
C LYS A 290 -22.39 33.42 6.48
N ALA A 291 -23.25 34.11 7.23
CA ALA A 291 -23.41 35.57 7.10
C ALA A 291 -22.12 36.34 7.44
N THR A 292 -21.29 35.78 8.32
CA THR A 292 -20.00 36.35 8.72
C THR A 292 -18.95 36.14 7.62
N ILE A 293 -18.91 34.95 7.02
CA ILE A 293 -18.03 34.61 5.90
C ILE A 293 -18.40 35.38 4.64
N ASP A 294 -19.69 35.51 4.32
CA ASP A 294 -20.19 36.29 3.18
C ASP A 294 -19.85 37.78 3.28
N ALA A 295 -19.66 38.30 4.50
CA ALA A 295 -19.23 39.68 4.74
C ALA A 295 -17.71 39.88 4.54
N SER A 296 -16.94 38.80 4.42
CA SER A 296 -15.48 38.83 4.22
C SER A 296 -15.11 38.56 2.76
N PRO A 297 -14.29 39.40 2.11
CA PRO A 297 -13.91 39.20 0.70
C PRO A 297 -13.12 37.91 0.42
N ALA A 298 -12.38 37.39 1.40
CA ALA A 298 -11.65 36.11 1.31
C ALA A 298 -11.54 35.47 2.70
N SER A 299 -12.07 34.26 2.86
CA SER A 299 -12.07 33.54 4.14
C SER A 299 -11.29 32.23 4.04
N PHE A 300 -10.29 32.08 4.90
CA PHE A 300 -9.47 30.88 5.02
C PHE A 300 -9.84 30.11 6.29
N VAL A 301 -10.13 28.82 6.12
CA VAL A 301 -10.47 27.88 7.19
C VAL A 301 -9.49 26.71 7.16
N VAL A 302 -8.90 26.39 8.30
CA VAL A 302 -8.04 25.21 8.47
C VAL A 302 -8.58 24.33 9.60
N LEU A 303 -8.92 23.08 9.30
CA LEU A 303 -9.42 22.10 10.27
C LEU A 303 -8.43 20.95 10.40
N ASP A 304 -7.87 20.77 11.59
CA ASP A 304 -6.90 19.70 11.85
C ASP A 304 -7.56 18.50 12.53
N ALA A 305 -7.16 17.30 12.09
CA ALA A 305 -7.48 16.00 12.67
C ALA A 305 -8.98 15.65 12.69
N LEU A 306 -9.65 15.67 11.52
CA LEU A 306 -11.07 15.28 11.44
C LEU A 306 -11.35 13.88 12.02
N ASP A 307 -10.36 12.98 12.00
CA ASP A 307 -10.43 11.65 12.62
C ASP A 307 -10.62 11.68 14.15
N GLU A 308 -10.39 12.81 14.82
CA GLU A 308 -10.58 12.99 16.27
C GLU A 308 -11.94 13.60 16.65
N CYS A 309 -12.87 13.77 15.69
CA CYS A 309 -14.24 14.18 15.96
C CYS A 309 -15.11 12.97 16.40
N ASN A 310 -15.92 13.14 17.44
CA ASN A 310 -16.77 12.07 17.97
C ASN A 310 -18.01 11.77 17.10
N ASN A 311 -18.51 12.76 16.35
CA ASN A 311 -19.65 12.60 15.46
C ASN A 311 -19.27 13.06 14.04
N ARG A 312 -18.64 12.14 13.31
CA ARG A 312 -18.10 12.40 11.97
C ARG A 312 -19.18 12.57 10.90
N GLU A 313 -20.26 11.80 10.98
CA GLU A 313 -21.42 11.94 10.09
C GLU A 313 -21.94 13.39 10.14
N ARG A 314 -22.16 13.92 11.34
CA ARG A 314 -22.60 15.31 11.49
C ARG A 314 -21.55 16.33 11.04
N LEU A 315 -20.27 16.05 11.26
CA LEU A 315 -19.17 16.90 10.77
C LEU A 315 -19.18 17.00 9.25
N PHE A 316 -19.38 15.89 8.54
CA PHE A 316 -19.43 15.87 7.07
C PHE A 316 -20.66 16.58 6.53
N GLU A 317 -21.84 16.41 7.16
CA GLU A 317 -23.03 17.20 6.82
C GLU A 317 -22.77 18.71 6.92
N ILE A 318 -22.00 19.16 7.93
CA ILE A 318 -21.62 20.57 8.08
C ILE A 318 -20.66 21.00 6.97
N LEU A 319 -19.66 20.18 6.61
CA LEU A 319 -18.70 20.50 5.55
C LEU A 319 -19.37 20.56 4.18
N GLU A 320 -20.29 19.63 3.90
CA GLU A 320 -21.17 19.65 2.73
C GLU A 320 -22.01 20.93 2.68
N GLU A 321 -22.62 21.31 3.82
CA GLU A 321 -23.39 22.55 3.91
C GLU A 321 -22.50 23.77 3.61
N MET A 322 -21.31 23.84 4.21
CA MET A 322 -20.33 24.92 3.97
C MET A 322 -19.93 25.04 2.49
N GLN A 323 -19.76 23.92 1.79
CA GLN A 323 -19.48 23.89 0.36
C GLN A 323 -20.70 24.32 -0.48
N SER A 324 -21.90 23.90 -0.08
CA SER A 324 -23.17 24.22 -0.75
C SER A 324 -23.54 25.71 -0.71
N TRP A 325 -22.93 26.49 0.19
CA TRP A 325 -23.19 27.92 0.31
C TRP A 325 -22.90 28.71 -0.98
N GLY A 326 -22.10 28.15 -1.90
CA GLY A 326 -21.77 28.76 -3.18
C GLY A 326 -20.90 30.02 -3.03
N ASN A 327 -20.22 30.15 -1.88
CA ASN A 327 -19.35 31.29 -1.61
C ASN A 327 -18.07 31.16 -2.46
N LYS A 328 -17.93 32.06 -3.43
CA LYS A 328 -16.81 32.09 -4.38
C LYS A 328 -15.47 32.48 -3.78
N SER A 329 -15.41 32.72 -2.47
CA SER A 329 -14.27 33.27 -1.72
C SER A 329 -13.89 32.45 -0.47
N LEU A 330 -14.49 31.26 -0.27
CA LEU A 330 -14.20 30.38 0.85
C LEU A 330 -13.12 29.36 0.49
N HIS A 331 -12.10 29.27 1.34
CA HIS A 331 -10.97 28.36 1.23
C HIS A 331 -10.90 27.46 2.46
N VAL A 332 -11.16 26.16 2.29
CA VAL A 332 -11.14 25.16 3.37
C VAL A 332 -9.99 24.18 3.13
N LEU A 333 -9.18 23.96 4.15
CA LEU A 333 -8.15 22.92 4.17
C LEU A 333 -8.35 22.03 5.38
N VAL A 334 -8.48 20.73 5.16
CA VAL A 334 -8.71 19.76 6.23
C VAL A 334 -7.58 18.74 6.32
N THR A 335 -7.31 18.22 7.52
CA THR A 335 -6.36 17.12 7.72
C THR A 335 -7.01 15.95 8.44
N SER A 336 -6.63 14.71 8.07
CA SER A 336 -7.11 13.50 8.75
C SER A 336 -6.26 12.26 8.49
N ARG A 337 -6.57 11.14 9.12
CA ARG A 337 -6.20 9.81 8.62
C ARG A 337 -7.01 9.44 7.38
N ARG A 338 -6.48 8.50 6.59
CA ARG A 338 -7.20 7.88 5.47
C ARG A 338 -8.00 6.69 5.99
N GLU A 339 -9.07 7.00 6.71
CA GLU A 339 -10.09 6.03 7.16
C GLU A 339 -11.22 6.01 6.13
N VAL A 340 -11.85 4.85 5.93
CA VAL A 340 -12.78 4.61 4.80
C VAL A 340 -13.94 5.59 4.83
N ASP A 341 -14.54 5.82 6.01
CA ASP A 341 -15.64 6.75 6.21
C ASP A 341 -15.27 8.21 5.86
N ILE A 342 -14.04 8.62 6.15
CA ILE A 342 -13.54 9.97 5.83
C ILE A 342 -13.23 10.09 4.34
N GLU A 343 -12.66 9.04 3.75
CA GLU A 343 -12.33 9.02 2.33
C GLU A 343 -13.59 9.09 1.46
N ASP A 344 -14.60 8.27 1.77
CA ASP A 344 -15.88 8.25 1.06
C ASP A 344 -16.58 9.62 1.16
N ALA A 345 -16.65 10.21 2.35
CA ALA A 345 -17.30 11.51 2.55
C ALA A 345 -16.56 12.67 1.86
N LEU A 346 -15.23 12.63 1.80
CA LEU A 346 -14.43 13.69 1.16
C LEU A 346 -14.22 13.47 -0.35
N GLU A 347 -14.58 12.30 -0.88
CA GLU A 347 -14.39 11.99 -2.30
C GLU A 347 -15.21 12.92 -3.20
N ASP A 348 -16.45 13.20 -2.82
CA ASP A 348 -17.37 14.10 -3.54
C ASP A 348 -17.08 15.58 -3.28
N LEU A 349 -16.45 15.91 -2.14
CA LEU A 349 -16.19 17.29 -1.73
C LEU A 349 -14.87 17.84 -2.25
N VAL A 350 -13.87 16.98 -2.42
CA VAL A 350 -12.48 17.37 -2.71
C VAL A 350 -12.04 16.88 -4.09
N LEU A 351 -11.71 17.82 -4.96
CA LEU A 351 -11.14 17.51 -6.28
C LEU A 351 -9.85 16.69 -6.14
N PRO A 352 -9.59 15.69 -7.01
CA PRO A 352 -8.40 14.85 -6.93
C PRO A 352 -7.08 15.64 -6.88
N GLU A 353 -7.01 16.77 -7.58
CA GLU A 353 -5.84 17.66 -7.62
C GLU A 353 -5.54 18.36 -6.28
N ASN A 354 -6.55 18.47 -5.40
CA ASN A 354 -6.46 19.12 -4.10
C ASN A 354 -6.28 18.12 -2.94
N LYS A 355 -6.19 16.81 -3.24
CA LYS A 355 -5.83 15.75 -2.29
C LYS A 355 -4.31 15.65 -2.22
N THR A 356 -3.75 15.59 -1.01
CA THR A 356 -2.30 15.47 -0.81
C THR A 356 -2.02 14.39 0.24
N CYS A 357 -1.37 13.32 -0.21
CA CYS A 357 -0.91 12.23 0.65
C CYS A 357 0.45 12.57 1.25
N LEU A 358 0.58 12.45 2.57
CA LEU A 358 1.85 12.50 3.28
C LEU A 358 2.58 11.16 3.08
N GLU A 359 3.13 10.97 1.87
CA GLU A 359 3.91 9.79 1.50
C GLU A 359 5.18 9.63 2.35
N SER A 360 5.61 8.38 2.55
CA SER A 360 6.82 8.08 3.30
C SER A 360 8.05 8.77 2.71
N SER A 361 8.20 8.80 1.38
CA SER A 361 9.33 9.42 0.68
C SER A 361 9.49 10.91 0.97
N LEU A 362 8.38 11.67 0.92
CA LEU A 362 8.33 13.11 1.19
C LEU A 362 8.58 13.40 2.67
N VAL A 363 7.97 12.61 3.54
CA VAL A 363 8.05 12.80 4.99
C VAL A 363 9.40 12.33 5.55
N ASP A 364 10.04 11.31 4.97
CA ASP A 364 11.33 10.77 5.42
C ASP A 364 12.49 11.79 5.24
N ALA A 365 12.38 12.70 4.28
CA ALA A 365 13.32 13.82 4.13
C ALA A 365 13.18 14.84 5.28
N ASP A 366 11.95 15.19 5.64
CA ASP A 366 11.70 16.06 6.78
C ASP A 366 12.01 15.38 8.12
N ILE A 367 11.79 14.06 8.26
CA ILE A 367 12.17 13.28 9.44
C ILE A 367 13.69 13.31 9.62
N ARG A 368 14.48 13.08 8.55
CA ARG A 368 15.95 13.20 8.62
C ARG A 368 16.38 14.59 9.07
N THR A 369 15.74 15.62 8.53
CA THR A 369 15.99 17.02 8.91
C THR A 369 15.68 17.28 10.39
N TYR A 370 14.54 16.76 10.88
CA TYR A 370 14.17 16.82 12.28
C TYR A 370 15.15 16.07 13.19
N VAL A 371 15.57 14.87 12.81
CA VAL A 371 16.56 14.07 13.55
C VAL A 371 17.88 14.82 13.63
N HIS A 372 18.34 15.39 12.52
CA HIS A 372 19.57 16.18 12.44
C HIS A 372 19.51 17.42 13.35
N GLU A 373 18.45 18.23 13.27
CA GLU A 373 18.27 19.42 14.12
C GLU A 373 18.22 19.02 15.59
N ARG A 374 17.54 17.93 15.92
CA ARG A 374 17.44 17.45 17.30
C ARG A 374 18.78 16.97 17.85
N LEU A 375 19.57 16.22 17.07
CA LEU A 375 20.90 15.76 17.49
C LEU A 375 21.91 16.91 17.64
N THR A 376 21.76 17.98 16.86
CA THR A 376 22.66 19.15 16.89
C THR A 376 22.28 20.16 17.97
N VAL A 377 20.99 20.42 18.17
CA VAL A 377 20.50 21.50 19.06
C VAL A 377 20.25 21.01 20.48
N ASP A 378 19.70 19.80 20.66
CA ASP A 378 19.28 19.30 21.97
C ASP A 378 20.50 18.97 22.86
N LYS A 379 20.51 19.55 24.06
CA LYS A 379 21.60 19.42 25.03
C LYS A 379 21.80 17.97 25.50
N SER A 380 20.75 17.14 25.43
CA SER A 380 20.81 15.72 25.79
C SER A 380 21.75 14.90 24.88
N PHE A 381 22.05 15.39 23.67
CA PHE A 381 22.94 14.71 22.71
C PHE A 381 24.35 15.29 22.64
N ARG A 382 24.75 16.18 23.56
CA ARG A 382 26.11 16.78 23.62
C ARG A 382 27.27 15.79 23.49
N ARG A 383 27.09 14.55 23.94
CA ARG A 383 28.08 13.46 23.84
C ARG A 383 28.40 13.06 22.40
N TRP A 384 27.40 13.04 21.52
CA TRP A 384 27.52 12.61 20.13
C TRP A 384 27.74 13.79 19.18
N GLN A 385 27.58 15.03 19.65
CA GLN A 385 27.96 16.22 18.87
C GLN A 385 29.43 16.24 18.45
N ARG A 386 30.31 15.52 19.17
CA ARG A 386 31.73 15.38 18.87
C ARG A 386 32.08 14.21 17.94
N ASP A 387 31.12 13.33 17.69
CA ASP A 387 31.31 12.15 16.84
C ASP A 387 30.39 12.26 15.60
N PRO A 388 30.93 12.67 14.44
CA PRO A 388 30.14 12.78 13.22
C PRO A 388 29.67 11.42 12.69
N GLY A 389 30.42 10.33 12.90
CA GLY A 389 30.09 9.00 12.39
C GLY A 389 28.83 8.42 13.04
N ILE A 390 28.72 8.52 14.37
CA ILE A 390 27.54 8.06 15.11
C ILE A 390 26.30 8.89 14.76
N ARG A 391 26.45 10.20 14.53
CA ARG A 391 25.32 11.06 14.13
C ARG A 391 24.80 10.69 12.75
N GLU A 392 25.69 10.50 11.79
CA GLU A 392 25.32 10.07 10.44
C GLU A 392 24.67 8.68 10.46
N GLU A 393 25.13 7.78 11.31
CA GLU A 393 24.51 6.47 11.50
C GLU A 393 23.10 6.55 12.09
N ILE A 394 22.88 7.38 13.13
CA ILE A 394 21.56 7.59 13.72
C ILE A 394 20.61 8.25 12.72
N GLU A 395 21.05 9.29 12.02
CA GLU A 395 20.28 9.99 10.99
C GLU A 395 19.87 9.05 9.86
N ARG A 396 20.82 8.26 9.35
CA ARG A 396 20.57 7.27 8.29
C ARG A 396 19.62 6.16 8.77
N THR A 397 19.82 5.65 9.97
CA THR A 397 19.04 4.52 10.51
C THR A 397 17.62 4.94 10.85
N LEU A 398 17.45 6.02 11.62
CA LEU A 398 16.13 6.53 11.97
C LEU A 398 15.39 7.09 10.76
N GLY A 399 16.10 7.74 9.83
CA GLY A 399 15.52 8.20 8.57
C GLY A 399 14.99 7.06 7.71
N LYS A 400 15.73 5.94 7.59
CA LYS A 400 15.29 4.78 6.79
C LYS A 400 14.18 3.97 7.48
N GLN A 401 14.20 3.86 8.80
CA GLN A 401 13.27 3.01 9.55
C GLN A 401 11.96 3.71 9.91
N ALA A 402 11.91 5.05 9.88
CA ALA A 402 10.71 5.77 10.27
C ALA A 402 9.53 5.60 9.31
N ARG A 403 9.77 5.31 8.02
CA ARG A 403 8.74 5.05 6.99
C ARG A 403 7.58 6.07 7.05
N GLY A 404 7.90 7.36 7.16
CA GLY A 404 6.93 8.46 7.25
C GLY A 404 6.34 8.74 8.63
N MET A 405 6.79 8.10 9.72
CA MET A 405 6.33 8.37 11.09
C MET A 405 7.29 9.25 11.90
N PHE A 406 7.02 10.56 11.97
CA PHE A 406 7.71 11.47 12.88
C PHE A 406 7.63 11.05 14.34
N ARG A 407 6.45 10.56 14.78
CA ARG A 407 6.26 10.15 16.18
C ARG A 407 7.18 9.00 16.55
N TRP A 408 7.41 8.05 15.64
CA TRP A 408 8.35 6.96 15.86
C TRP A 408 9.78 7.52 16.00
N ALA A 409 10.23 8.34 15.05
CA ALA A 409 11.58 8.92 15.09
C ALA A 409 11.80 9.79 16.35
N ALA A 410 10.81 10.59 16.74
CA ALA A 410 10.82 11.37 17.96
C ALA A 410 10.92 10.47 19.20
N CYS A 411 10.13 9.40 19.29
CA CYS A 411 10.19 8.44 20.39
C CYS A 411 11.54 7.71 20.47
N GLN A 412 12.15 7.38 19.34
CA GLN A 412 13.49 6.78 19.31
C GLN A 412 14.55 7.77 19.79
N LEU A 413 14.49 9.02 19.34
CA LEU A 413 15.37 10.08 19.83
C LEU A 413 15.14 10.38 21.30
N ASP A 414 13.90 10.48 21.76
CA ASP A 414 13.57 10.62 23.18
C ASP A 414 14.16 9.47 24.00
N THR A 415 14.05 8.25 23.49
CA THR A 415 14.65 7.06 24.10
C THR A 415 16.18 7.19 24.14
N LEU A 416 16.83 7.55 23.03
CA LEU A 416 18.27 7.76 22.92
C LEU A 416 18.79 8.91 23.82
N ALA A 417 18.02 10.00 23.94
CA ALA A 417 18.28 11.12 24.84
C ALA A 417 18.14 10.70 26.31
N HIS A 418 17.17 9.82 26.60
CA HIS A 418 16.85 9.29 27.93
C HIS A 418 17.55 7.96 28.22
N CYS A 419 18.49 7.52 27.39
CA CYS A 419 19.35 6.35 27.63
C CYS A 419 20.34 6.54 28.81
N LEU A 420 19.97 7.37 29.79
CA LEU A 420 20.49 7.36 31.17
C LEU A 420 19.42 6.92 32.21
N THR A 421 18.11 6.81 31.91
CA THR A 421 17.06 6.62 32.94
C THR A 421 15.74 5.91 32.51
N ARG A 422 15.73 4.85 31.69
CA ARG A 422 14.60 3.86 31.65
C ARG A 422 14.86 2.55 32.39
N GLY A 423 16.08 2.36 32.91
CA GLY A 423 16.36 1.27 33.86
C GLY A 423 15.43 1.36 35.06
N LYS A 424 15.39 2.49 35.77
CA LYS A 424 14.76 2.60 37.11
C LYS A 424 13.27 2.20 37.20
N THR A 425 12.46 2.41 36.16
CA THR A 425 11.03 2.05 36.19
C THR A 425 10.83 0.55 35.97
N TYR A 426 11.48 -0.03 34.96
CA TYR A 426 11.47 -1.48 34.77
C TYR A 426 12.26 -2.21 35.85
N ASP A 427 13.37 -1.65 36.35
CA ASP A 427 14.12 -2.12 37.52
C ASP A 427 13.21 -2.24 38.74
N ARG A 428 12.34 -1.24 38.99
CA ARG A 428 11.41 -1.29 40.11
C ARG A 428 10.36 -2.38 39.92
N ILE A 429 9.74 -2.45 38.74
CA ILE A 429 8.70 -3.45 38.43
C ILE A 429 9.29 -4.86 38.48
N ILE A 430 10.44 -5.09 37.84
CA ILE A 430 11.13 -6.39 37.83
C ILE A 430 11.64 -6.76 39.22
N ARG A 431 12.18 -5.83 40.02
CA ARG A 431 12.52 -6.12 41.43
C ARG A 431 11.28 -6.48 42.26
N THR A 432 10.15 -5.80 42.05
CA THR A 432 8.91 -6.14 42.74
C THR A 432 8.39 -7.52 42.35
N ILE A 433 8.60 -7.94 41.10
CA ILE A 433 8.25 -9.30 40.63
C ILE A 433 9.25 -10.34 41.17
N ASP A 434 10.55 -10.07 41.10
CA ASP A 434 11.65 -10.92 41.60
C ASP A 434 11.57 -11.14 43.12
N GLU A 435 11.15 -10.13 43.88
CA GLU A 435 10.93 -10.21 45.33
C GLU A 435 9.56 -10.81 45.72
N SER A 436 8.68 -11.08 44.73
CA SER A 436 7.36 -11.67 44.99
C SER A 436 7.43 -13.19 45.05
N GLN A 437 6.45 -13.81 45.72
CA GLN A 437 6.34 -15.28 45.79
C GLN A 437 6.07 -15.95 44.43
N ASN A 438 5.70 -15.18 43.39
CA ASN A 438 5.33 -15.68 42.07
C ASN A 438 6.34 -15.24 40.97
N GLY A 439 7.58 -14.93 41.36
CA GLY A 439 8.59 -14.39 40.45
C GLY A 439 8.99 -15.38 39.34
N GLU A 440 9.05 -16.68 39.65
CA GLU A 440 9.41 -17.73 38.70
C GLU A 440 8.32 -17.95 37.64
N GLU A 441 7.05 -17.89 38.04
CA GLU A 441 5.89 -17.96 37.15
C GLU A 441 5.85 -16.75 36.21
N ALA A 442 6.13 -15.56 36.74
CA ALA A 442 6.22 -14.34 35.94
C ALA A 442 7.33 -14.45 34.88
N LEU A 443 8.50 -14.95 35.27
CA LEU A 443 9.62 -15.17 34.36
C LEU A 443 9.26 -16.17 33.26
N LYS A 444 8.59 -17.27 33.63
CA LYS A 444 8.13 -18.31 32.68
C LYS A 444 7.16 -17.71 31.65
N VAL A 445 6.14 -16.97 32.10
CA VAL A 445 5.17 -16.31 31.21
C VAL A 445 5.86 -15.29 30.30
N LEU A 446 6.69 -14.41 30.85
CA LEU A 446 7.39 -13.38 30.07
C LEU A 446 8.31 -14.00 29.02
N ARG A 447 8.99 -15.10 29.35
CA ARG A 447 9.86 -15.82 28.40
C ARG A 447 9.08 -16.35 27.21
N TRP A 448 7.92 -16.95 27.45
CA TRP A 448 7.04 -17.44 26.38
C TRP A 448 6.49 -16.30 25.53
N LEU A 449 6.07 -15.18 26.13
CA LEU A 449 5.60 -14.00 25.38
C LEU A 449 6.69 -13.33 24.53
N VAL A 450 7.96 -13.45 24.92
CA VAL A 450 9.09 -12.87 24.19
C VAL A 450 9.49 -13.72 22.99
N TYR A 451 9.55 -15.04 23.14
CA TYR A 451 10.16 -15.96 22.16
C TYR A 451 9.19 -16.89 21.43
N SER A 452 7.89 -16.88 21.75
CA SER A 452 6.94 -17.72 21.01
C SER A 452 6.91 -17.40 19.51
N GLN A 453 6.75 -18.42 18.68
CA GLN A 453 6.78 -18.29 17.22
C GLN A 453 5.53 -17.65 16.63
N ARG A 454 4.44 -17.65 17.41
CA ARG A 454 3.21 -16.91 17.16
C ARG A 454 2.62 -16.40 18.48
N PRO A 455 1.69 -15.43 18.43
CA PRO A 455 0.91 -15.06 19.60
C PRO A 455 0.21 -16.30 20.19
N LEU A 456 0.32 -16.46 21.50
CA LEU A 456 -0.36 -17.52 22.25
C LEU A 456 -1.77 -17.07 22.62
N SER A 457 -2.73 -17.98 22.57
CA SER A 457 -4.04 -17.78 23.17
C SER A 457 -3.93 -17.74 24.70
N ALA A 458 -4.94 -17.15 25.34
CA ALA A 458 -5.07 -17.14 26.80
C ALA A 458 -4.95 -18.55 27.41
N ASN A 459 -5.65 -19.53 26.83
CA ASN A 459 -5.67 -20.90 27.34
C ASN A 459 -4.33 -21.61 27.17
N GLU A 460 -3.63 -21.38 26.05
CA GLU A 460 -2.27 -21.89 25.84
C GLU A 460 -1.30 -21.34 26.89
N LEU A 461 -1.39 -20.06 27.22
CA LEU A 461 -0.51 -19.41 28.19
C LEU A 461 -0.80 -19.86 29.64
N LEU A 462 -2.04 -20.19 29.97
CA LEU A 462 -2.39 -20.78 31.27
C LEU A 462 -1.73 -22.15 31.42
N GLU A 463 -1.81 -23.03 30.41
CA GLU A 463 -1.16 -24.35 30.48
C GLU A 463 0.37 -24.26 30.60
N VAL A 464 1.01 -23.23 30.05
CA VAL A 464 2.45 -23.00 30.26
C VAL A 464 2.81 -22.89 31.75
N THR A 465 1.92 -22.36 32.59
CA THR A 465 2.19 -22.20 34.02
C THR A 465 2.32 -23.54 34.76
N GLY A 466 1.54 -24.55 34.37
CA GLY A 466 1.58 -25.90 34.93
C GLY A 466 2.77 -26.77 34.50
N ILE A 467 3.69 -26.26 33.67
CA ILE A 467 4.89 -26.99 33.28
C ILE A 467 5.98 -26.77 34.34
N VAL A 468 6.29 -27.79 35.13
CA VAL A 468 7.29 -27.75 36.21
C VAL A 468 8.61 -28.35 35.70
N LEU A 469 9.71 -27.61 35.84
CA LEU A 469 11.04 -27.96 35.31
C LEU A 469 12.09 -28.27 36.40
N GLU A 470 11.67 -28.64 37.61
CA GLU A 470 12.60 -29.01 38.70
C GLU A 470 13.63 -30.06 38.25
N ASP A 471 14.88 -29.88 38.67
CA ASP A 471 16.08 -30.51 38.08
C ASP A 471 16.03 -32.05 37.99
N ASP A 472 15.25 -32.74 38.82
CA ASP A 472 15.21 -34.20 38.88
C ASP A 472 13.99 -34.87 38.20
N ASN A 473 12.90 -34.14 37.92
CA ASN A 473 11.69 -34.73 37.32
C ASN A 473 10.75 -33.71 36.65
N PRO A 474 11.06 -33.27 35.42
CA PRO A 474 10.23 -32.30 34.72
C PRO A 474 8.89 -32.93 34.32
N ARG A 475 7.78 -32.27 34.68
CA ARG A 475 6.42 -32.77 34.48
C ARG A 475 5.44 -31.66 34.17
N PHE A 476 4.32 -32.03 33.54
CA PHE A 476 3.16 -31.16 33.46
C PHE A 476 2.21 -31.51 34.60
N ASP A 477 1.94 -30.53 35.46
CA ASP A 477 1.03 -30.66 36.60
C ASP A 477 -0.23 -29.83 36.33
N LYS A 478 -1.38 -30.49 36.31
CA LYS A 478 -2.68 -29.81 36.06
C LYS A 478 -3.11 -28.95 37.24
N ASP A 479 -2.68 -29.30 38.45
CA ASP A 479 -3.08 -28.59 39.66
C ASP A 479 -2.33 -27.25 39.81
N GLU A 480 -1.17 -27.11 39.16
CA GLU A 480 -0.35 -25.89 39.10
C GLU A 480 -0.78 -24.94 37.95
N VAL A 481 -1.75 -25.32 37.12
CA VAL A 481 -2.27 -24.46 36.05
C VAL A 481 -3.12 -23.34 36.64
N LEU A 482 -2.74 -22.09 36.37
CA LEU A 482 -3.55 -20.93 36.74
C LEU A 482 -4.95 -21.03 36.12
N GLN A 483 -5.98 -20.77 36.94
CA GLN A 483 -7.39 -20.91 36.53
C GLN A 483 -7.97 -19.61 35.96
N ASP A 484 -7.43 -18.44 36.33
CA ASP A 484 -7.90 -17.14 35.85
C ASP A 484 -6.79 -16.37 35.12
N LEU A 485 -7.13 -15.89 33.91
CA LEU A 485 -6.28 -15.02 33.10
C LEU A 485 -5.85 -13.74 33.82
N ARG A 486 -6.67 -13.25 34.77
CA ARG A 486 -6.37 -12.08 35.59
C ARG A 486 -5.20 -12.31 36.54
N ASP A 487 -4.89 -13.55 36.90
CA ASP A 487 -3.74 -13.86 37.74
C ASP A 487 -2.43 -13.66 36.97
N ILE A 488 -2.41 -13.90 35.66
CA ILE A 488 -1.26 -13.55 34.81
C ILE A 488 -1.02 -12.02 34.81
N LEU A 489 -2.08 -11.21 34.75
CA LEU A 489 -1.96 -9.75 34.84
C LEU A 489 -1.50 -9.27 36.22
N ARG A 490 -1.85 -10.00 37.29
CA ARG A 490 -1.38 -9.70 38.66
C ARG A 490 0.09 -10.06 38.83
N ILE A 491 0.52 -11.19 38.28
CA ILE A 491 1.89 -11.71 38.39
C ILE A 491 2.86 -10.92 37.51
N CYS A 492 2.48 -10.61 36.26
CA CYS A 492 3.32 -9.85 35.32
C CYS A 492 3.13 -8.33 35.40
N LEU A 493 2.24 -7.85 36.28
CA LEU A 493 1.89 -6.43 36.46
C LEU A 493 1.58 -5.74 35.10
N SER A 494 1.97 -4.49 34.93
CA SER A 494 1.74 -3.69 33.72
C SER A 494 2.65 -4.06 32.54
N LEU A 495 3.40 -5.17 32.59
CA LEU A 495 4.28 -5.60 31.50
C LEU A 495 3.51 -6.31 30.37
N VAL A 496 2.26 -6.69 30.63
CA VAL A 496 1.45 -7.55 29.78
C VAL A 496 0.03 -6.96 29.64
N SER A 497 -0.60 -7.14 28.47
CA SER A 497 -1.95 -6.67 28.16
C SER A 497 -2.78 -7.75 27.46
N ILE A 498 -4.09 -7.76 27.69
CA ILE A 498 -5.04 -8.64 27.00
C ILE A 498 -5.58 -7.92 25.76
N VAL A 499 -5.55 -8.59 24.60
CA VAL A 499 -6.03 -8.07 23.32
C VAL A 499 -7.01 -9.06 22.69
N PRO A 500 -8.14 -8.63 22.10
CA PRO A 500 -9.00 -9.49 21.29
C PRO A 500 -8.24 -10.00 20.06
N ALA A 501 -8.38 -11.27 19.68
CA ALA A 501 -7.77 -11.79 18.46
C ALA A 501 -8.49 -11.26 17.21
N ALA A 502 -8.15 -10.04 16.78
CA ALA A 502 -8.49 -9.52 15.46
C ALA A 502 -7.39 -9.90 14.45
N GLN A 503 -7.81 -10.15 13.21
CA GLN A 503 -7.06 -10.70 12.08
C GLN A 503 -5.72 -9.98 11.80
N ASP A 504 -4.62 -10.56 12.28
CA ASP A 504 -3.26 -10.28 11.79
C ASP A 504 -2.95 -11.28 10.65
N SER A 505 -3.59 -11.10 9.48
CA SER A 505 -3.14 -11.71 8.22
C SER A 505 -2.56 -10.62 7.32
N ASP A 506 -1.27 -10.37 7.50
CA ASP A 506 -0.30 -9.76 6.56
C ASP A 506 0.98 -9.54 7.38
N GLY A 507 2.17 -10.07 7.13
CA GLY A 507 2.74 -10.82 6.01
C GLY A 507 4.26 -10.71 6.19
N SER A 508 4.92 -11.81 6.58
CA SER A 508 6.37 -11.99 6.42
C SER A 508 6.65 -13.49 6.27
N GLY A 509 6.15 -14.06 5.20
CA GLY A 509 6.56 -15.33 4.63
C GLY A 509 6.56 -15.15 3.13
N ASP A 510 7.65 -15.55 2.48
CA ASP A 510 7.87 -15.45 1.04
C ASP A 510 6.61 -15.76 0.23
N LYS A 511 6.26 -14.83 -0.66
CA LYS A 511 5.40 -15.14 -1.80
C LYS A 511 6.28 -15.79 -2.86
N SER A 512 6.36 -17.10 -2.87
CA SER A 512 6.65 -17.86 -4.09
C SER A 512 5.31 -18.34 -4.63
N GLU A 513 4.87 -17.71 -5.72
CA GLU A 513 3.72 -18.12 -6.52
C GLU A 513 4.03 -19.46 -7.18
N ILE A 514 3.27 -20.49 -6.84
CA ILE A 514 3.15 -21.72 -7.62
C ILE A 514 1.65 -21.91 -7.84
N GLU A 515 1.21 -21.56 -9.04
CA GLU A 515 -0.10 -21.93 -9.58
C GLU A 515 -0.05 -23.41 -9.99
N ASP A 516 -0.54 -24.30 -9.12
CA ASP A 516 -0.87 -25.67 -9.53
C ASP A 516 -2.34 -25.72 -9.94
N SER A 517 -2.54 -25.63 -11.26
CA SER A 517 -3.69 -26.19 -11.95
C SER A 517 -3.45 -27.70 -12.08
N ASP A 518 -4.25 -28.52 -11.41
CA ASP A 518 -4.57 -29.84 -11.93
C ASP A 518 -5.98 -30.27 -11.51
N GLY A 519 -6.78 -30.55 -12.52
CA GLY A 519 -8.01 -31.30 -12.41
C GLY A 519 -7.79 -32.72 -12.90
N SER A 520 -8.34 -33.68 -12.18
CA SER A 520 -9.07 -34.84 -12.72
C SER A 520 -9.49 -35.75 -11.56
N ASP A 521 -10.80 -35.88 -11.40
CA ASP A 521 -11.54 -37.16 -11.37
C ASP A 521 -10.88 -38.37 -10.68
N ASP A 522 -11.44 -38.83 -9.55
CA ASP A 522 -12.43 -39.92 -9.61
C ASP A 522 -13.10 -40.22 -8.24
N GLU A 523 -14.41 -40.49 -8.34
CA GLU A 523 -15.30 -41.42 -7.59
C GLU A 523 -15.03 -41.76 -6.10
N SER A 524 -16.01 -41.98 -5.23
CA SER A 524 -17.46 -41.82 -5.11
C SER A 524 -17.77 -42.24 -3.65
N GLU A 525 -18.72 -41.61 -2.96
CA GLU A 525 -19.58 -42.24 -1.94
C GLU A 525 -20.55 -41.21 -1.34
N THR A 526 -21.74 -41.18 -1.98
CA THR A 526 -23.09 -41.00 -1.41
C THR A 526 -23.29 -40.04 -0.24
N GLU A 527 -23.98 -38.94 -0.55
CA GLU A 527 -24.81 -38.17 0.37
C GLU A 527 -25.88 -39.04 1.04
N GLU A 528 -26.03 -38.89 2.36
CA GLU A 528 -27.33 -39.08 3.01
C GLU A 528 -27.60 -37.88 3.93
N SER A 529 -28.61 -37.12 3.52
CA SER A 529 -29.16 -35.95 4.18
C SER A 529 -29.88 -36.29 5.48
N LEU A 530 -29.56 -35.61 6.58
CA LEU A 530 -30.50 -35.36 7.68
C LEU A 530 -30.38 -33.92 8.16
N SER A 531 -31.52 -33.24 8.11
CA SER A 531 -31.76 -31.84 8.47
C SER A 531 -32.07 -31.65 9.96
N ALA A 532 -31.97 -30.39 10.39
CA ALA A 532 -32.23 -29.83 11.73
C ALA A 532 -31.07 -30.08 12.72
N SER A 533 -30.54 -29.08 13.44
CA SER A 533 -31.16 -27.89 14.01
C SER A 533 -30.17 -26.72 14.17
N SER A 534 -30.69 -25.48 14.11
CA SER A 534 -30.08 -24.27 14.66
C SER A 534 -29.56 -24.50 16.08
N ASP A 535 -28.25 -24.39 16.28
CA ASP A 535 -27.71 -24.08 17.60
C ASP A 535 -26.62 -23.04 17.45
N ALA A 536 -26.87 -21.90 18.11
CA ALA A 536 -25.98 -20.76 18.17
C ALA A 536 -24.70 -21.16 18.91
N SER A 537 -23.66 -21.51 18.16
CA SER A 537 -22.30 -21.54 18.72
C SER A 537 -21.78 -20.11 18.71
N ILE A 538 -21.88 -19.49 19.89
CA ILE A 538 -21.16 -18.28 20.29
C ILE A 538 -19.73 -18.37 19.73
N GLU A 539 -19.37 -17.49 18.80
CA GLU A 539 -17.97 -17.25 18.46
C GLU A 539 -17.27 -16.80 19.75
N VAL A 540 -16.57 -17.72 20.41
CA VAL A 540 -15.75 -17.40 21.56
C VAL A 540 -14.58 -16.59 21.02
N GLU A 541 -14.69 -15.27 21.14
CA GLU A 541 -13.64 -14.30 20.86
C GLU A 541 -12.35 -14.76 21.58
N VAL A 542 -11.40 -15.33 20.83
CA VAL A 542 -10.16 -15.86 21.41
C VAL A 542 -9.36 -14.68 21.95
N LYS A 543 -9.17 -14.63 23.27
CA LYS A 543 -8.35 -13.57 23.90
C LYS A 543 -6.89 -13.97 23.82
N CYS A 544 -6.02 -13.07 23.38
CA CYS A 544 -4.58 -13.26 23.37
C CYS A 544 -3.92 -12.35 24.41
N ILE A 545 -2.82 -12.84 24.99
CA ILE A 545 -1.97 -12.06 25.87
C ILE A 545 -0.72 -11.62 25.08
N ARG A 546 -0.38 -10.33 25.15
CA ARG A 546 0.82 -9.76 24.52
C ARG A 546 1.59 -8.90 25.50
N LEU A 547 2.87 -8.67 25.23
CA LEU A 547 3.65 -7.65 25.96
C LEU A 547 3.00 -6.28 25.76
N ALA A 548 2.87 -5.51 26.84
CA ALA A 548 2.17 -4.23 26.83
C ALA A 548 2.82 -3.18 25.90
N HIS A 549 4.12 -3.31 25.62
CA HIS A 549 4.84 -2.45 24.69
C HIS A 549 6.08 -3.16 24.14
N PHE A 550 6.46 -2.92 22.88
CA PHE A 550 7.64 -3.52 22.23
C PHE A 550 8.94 -3.30 23.03
N SER A 551 9.07 -2.16 23.70
CA SER A 551 10.24 -1.85 24.57
C SER A 551 10.39 -2.77 25.79
N VAL A 552 9.37 -3.54 26.18
CA VAL A 552 9.49 -4.55 27.25
C VAL A 552 10.34 -5.72 26.77
N LYS A 553 10.17 -6.15 25.51
CA LYS A 553 10.98 -7.19 24.89
C LYS A 553 12.44 -6.77 24.79
N GLU A 554 12.71 -5.55 24.30
CA GLU A 554 14.07 -4.99 24.26
C GLU A 554 14.70 -4.88 25.64
N TYR A 555 13.89 -4.58 26.67
CA TYR A 555 14.38 -4.49 28.04
C TYR A 555 14.86 -5.85 28.57
N LEU A 556 14.00 -6.88 28.49
CA LEU A 556 14.25 -8.22 29.02
C LEU A 556 15.38 -8.97 28.28
N THR A 557 15.64 -8.60 27.03
CA THR A 557 16.72 -9.18 26.21
C THR A 557 18.05 -8.43 26.33
N SER A 558 18.10 -7.31 27.07
CA SER A 558 19.31 -6.50 27.21
C SER A 558 20.26 -6.99 28.32
N ALA A 559 21.57 -6.96 28.05
CA ALA A 559 22.61 -7.39 28.99
C ALA A 559 22.86 -6.37 30.12
N ARG A 560 21.91 -6.26 31.07
CA ARG A 560 21.98 -5.29 32.19
C ARG A 560 22.26 -5.97 33.54
N PRO A 561 23.07 -5.36 34.42
CA PRO A 561 23.38 -5.93 35.74
C PRO A 561 22.18 -6.09 36.68
N CYS A 562 21.11 -5.34 36.47
CA CYS A 562 19.87 -5.36 37.25
C CYS A 562 18.91 -6.50 36.87
N LEU A 563 19.16 -7.19 35.75
CA LEU A 563 18.34 -8.27 35.21
C LEU A 563 18.96 -9.65 35.49
N LYS A 564 19.83 -9.81 36.49
CA LYS A 564 20.52 -11.10 36.73
C LYS A 564 19.59 -12.32 36.72
N ASN A 565 18.38 -12.21 37.28
CA ASN A 565 17.40 -13.30 37.35
C ASN A 565 16.31 -13.23 36.24
N PHE A 566 16.18 -12.09 35.55
CA PHE A 566 15.13 -11.81 34.55
C PHE A 566 15.68 -11.55 33.14
N SER A 567 16.98 -11.71 32.95
CA SER A 567 17.64 -11.64 31.66
C SER A 567 17.21 -12.85 30.85
N LEU A 568 16.72 -12.61 29.64
CA LEU A 568 16.22 -13.66 28.77
C LEU A 568 17.12 -13.80 27.53
N PRO A 569 18.31 -14.41 27.65
CA PRO A 569 19.16 -14.65 26.50
C PRO A 569 18.47 -15.63 25.54
N GLU A 570 18.62 -15.38 24.24
CA GLU A 570 17.86 -16.06 23.21
C GLU A 570 18.07 -17.57 23.20
N LYS A 571 19.32 -18.03 23.26
CA LYS A 571 19.63 -19.47 23.23
C LYS A 571 19.06 -20.22 24.43
N GLU A 572 19.31 -19.74 25.64
CA GLU A 572 18.81 -20.36 26.88
C GLU A 572 17.28 -20.34 26.95
N SER A 573 16.67 -19.23 26.53
CA SER A 573 15.22 -19.11 26.58
C SER A 573 14.55 -20.07 25.60
N ASN A 574 15.09 -20.20 24.38
CA ASN A 574 14.62 -21.19 23.42
C ASN A 574 14.90 -22.63 23.90
N ASP A 575 15.99 -22.85 24.64
CA ASP A 575 16.28 -24.17 25.23
C ASP A 575 15.17 -24.60 26.18
N ILE A 576 14.78 -23.68 27.07
CA ILE A 576 13.70 -23.87 28.04
C ILE A 576 12.34 -24.02 27.36
N LEU A 577 12.04 -23.22 26.33
CA LEU A 577 10.78 -23.36 25.57
C LEU A 577 10.68 -24.74 24.92
N ALA A 578 11.75 -25.22 24.29
CA ALA A 578 11.79 -26.57 23.72
C ALA A 578 11.63 -27.65 24.80
N THR A 579 12.31 -27.52 25.94
CA THR A 579 12.13 -28.41 27.10
C THR A 579 10.68 -28.44 27.56
N CYS A 580 10.05 -27.27 27.75
CA CYS A 580 8.64 -27.18 28.13
C CYS A 580 7.72 -27.88 27.12
N CYS A 581 7.91 -27.63 25.82
CA CYS A 581 7.13 -28.28 24.77
C CYS A 581 7.31 -29.81 24.79
N LEU A 582 8.54 -30.30 24.97
CA LEU A 582 8.84 -31.73 25.06
C LEU A 582 8.17 -32.38 26.28
N VAL A 583 8.30 -31.77 27.46
CA VAL A 583 7.64 -32.22 28.70
C VAL A 583 6.13 -32.31 28.51
N TYR A 584 5.54 -31.28 27.90
CA TYR A 584 4.11 -31.23 27.64
C TYR A 584 3.68 -32.32 26.65
N LEU A 585 4.42 -32.55 25.55
CA LEU A 585 4.09 -33.59 24.56
C LEU A 585 4.31 -35.01 25.09
N LEU A 586 5.27 -35.21 25.99
CA LEU A 586 5.56 -36.51 26.59
C LEU A 586 4.46 -36.99 27.56
N ARG A 587 3.52 -36.12 27.95
CA ARG A 587 2.36 -36.49 28.78
C ARG A 587 1.36 -37.41 28.06
N PHE A 588 1.40 -37.43 26.72
CA PHE A 588 0.47 -38.20 25.91
C PHE A 588 0.88 -39.69 25.90
N GLU A 589 0.28 -40.48 26.80
CA GLU A 589 0.63 -41.89 27.04
C GLU A 589 -0.25 -42.90 26.26
N GLY A 590 -1.23 -42.44 25.48
CA GLY A 590 -2.19 -43.33 24.81
C GLY A 590 -2.91 -42.73 23.61
N GLU A 591 -4.13 -43.19 23.36
CA GLU A 591 -4.99 -42.67 22.28
C GLU A 591 -5.83 -41.45 22.71
N GLU A 592 -5.27 -40.56 23.52
CA GLU A 592 -6.01 -39.36 23.98
C GLU A 592 -6.49 -38.47 22.81
N TRP A 593 -5.83 -38.57 21.65
CA TRP A 593 -6.24 -37.95 20.39
C TRP A 593 -7.57 -38.49 19.82
N ASN A 594 -8.05 -39.65 20.29
CA ASN A 594 -9.38 -40.20 19.97
C ASN A 594 -10.51 -39.52 20.76
N ASP A 595 -10.22 -38.70 21.76
CA ASP A 595 -11.23 -37.88 22.46
C ASP A 595 -11.65 -36.69 21.56
N PRO A 596 -12.97 -36.46 21.32
CA PRO A 596 -13.42 -35.32 20.49
C PRO A 596 -13.03 -33.98 21.08
N GLU A 597 -12.83 -33.95 22.40
CA GLU A 597 -12.46 -32.75 23.14
C GLU A 597 -10.95 -32.65 23.39
N CYS A 598 -10.12 -33.52 22.78
CA CYS A 598 -8.68 -33.57 23.03
C CYS A 598 -8.00 -32.20 22.83
N GLU A 599 -8.33 -31.50 21.74
CA GLU A 599 -7.76 -30.17 21.44
C GLU A 599 -8.27 -29.10 22.42
N ALA A 600 -9.52 -29.20 22.88
CA ALA A 600 -10.07 -28.29 23.89
C ALA A 600 -9.46 -28.54 25.28
N LYS A 601 -9.17 -29.81 25.62
CA LYS A 601 -8.52 -30.24 26.87
C LYS A 601 -7.00 -30.03 26.89
N SER A 602 -6.40 -29.83 25.71
CA SER A 602 -4.96 -29.66 25.53
C SER A 602 -4.60 -28.45 24.63
N PRO A 603 -4.98 -27.21 25.01
CA PRO A 603 -4.72 -26.02 24.21
C PRO A 603 -3.29 -25.88 23.66
N LEU A 604 -2.27 -26.18 24.48
CA LEU A 604 -0.87 -26.00 24.12
C LEU A 604 -0.30 -27.12 23.23
N ALA A 605 -0.98 -28.26 23.10
CA ALA A 605 -0.46 -29.44 22.39
C ALA A 605 -0.03 -29.14 20.96
N ARG A 606 -0.83 -28.34 20.26
CA ARG A 606 -0.59 -28.02 18.86
C ARG A 606 0.57 -27.06 18.68
N TYR A 607 0.65 -26.03 19.51
CA TYR A 607 1.81 -25.14 19.54
C TYR A 607 3.08 -25.94 19.83
N ALA A 608 3.05 -26.76 20.88
CA ALA A 608 4.19 -27.56 21.29
C ALA A 608 4.65 -28.49 20.15
N ALA A 609 3.72 -29.23 19.53
CA ALA A 609 4.02 -30.17 18.44
C ALA A 609 4.69 -29.53 17.22
N VAL A 610 4.25 -28.33 16.84
CA VAL A 610 4.75 -27.62 15.64
C VAL A 610 6.08 -26.89 15.91
N HIS A 611 6.31 -26.39 17.13
CA HIS A 611 7.38 -25.42 17.37
C HIS A 611 8.54 -25.93 18.23
N TRP A 612 8.42 -27.08 18.90
CA TRP A 612 9.50 -27.56 19.78
C TRP A 612 10.81 -27.80 19.03
N THR A 613 10.77 -28.33 17.81
CA THR A 613 11.96 -28.60 16.98
C THR A 613 12.66 -27.30 16.57
N LYS A 614 11.89 -26.27 16.22
CA LYS A 614 12.41 -24.93 15.93
C LYS A 614 13.09 -24.30 17.14
N HIS A 615 12.48 -24.39 18.32
CA HIS A 615 13.09 -23.90 19.56
C HIS A 615 14.39 -24.65 19.90
N ALA A 616 14.40 -25.98 19.76
CA ALA A 616 15.58 -26.81 20.00
C ALA A 616 16.74 -26.47 19.05
N ARG A 617 16.43 -26.15 17.79
CA ARG A 617 17.41 -25.68 16.80
C ARG A 617 18.03 -24.33 17.16
N ILE A 618 17.23 -23.36 17.60
CA ILE A 618 17.74 -22.03 17.99
C ILE A 618 18.65 -22.15 19.23
N SER A 619 18.35 -23.08 20.14
CA SER A 619 19.19 -23.30 21.31
C SER A 619 20.46 -24.11 21.01
N ASP A 620 20.57 -24.80 19.88
CA ASP A 620 21.60 -25.81 19.62
C ASP A 620 21.63 -26.93 20.70
N CYS A 621 20.49 -27.20 21.34
CA CYS A 621 20.35 -28.17 22.42
C CYS A 621 21.39 -28.04 23.55
N GLN A 622 21.43 -26.89 24.22
CA GLN A 622 22.48 -26.55 25.21
C GLN A 622 22.43 -27.44 26.45
N SER A 623 21.25 -27.69 26.99
CA SER A 623 21.09 -28.44 28.24
C SER A 623 21.08 -29.95 28.02
N GLN A 624 21.60 -30.70 29.00
CA GLN A 624 21.53 -32.16 28.99
C GLN A 624 20.07 -32.64 29.11
N GLN A 625 19.27 -31.96 29.93
CA GLN A 625 17.85 -32.27 30.14
C GLN A 625 17.06 -32.19 28.82
N GLN A 626 17.23 -31.12 28.04
CA GLN A 626 16.56 -31.00 26.74
C GLN A 626 16.98 -32.11 25.78
N ARG A 627 18.27 -32.46 25.75
CA ARG A 627 18.80 -33.55 24.91
C ARG A 627 18.21 -34.90 25.29
N ASP A 628 18.11 -35.20 26.59
CA ASP A 628 17.53 -36.45 27.08
C ASP A 628 16.04 -36.54 26.77
N LEU A 629 15.29 -35.44 26.96
CA LEU A 629 13.89 -35.36 26.60
C LEU A 629 13.66 -35.46 25.09
N CYS A 630 14.52 -34.85 24.28
CA CYS A 630 14.47 -34.94 22.83
C CYS A 630 14.68 -36.40 22.37
N MET A 631 15.69 -37.07 22.92
CA MET A 631 15.94 -38.49 22.63
C MET A 631 14.79 -39.39 23.12
N LYS A 632 14.22 -39.10 24.30
CA LYS A 632 13.02 -39.79 24.78
C LYS A 632 11.88 -39.61 23.80
N MET A 633 11.60 -38.38 23.37
CA MET A 633 10.55 -38.07 22.40
C MET A 633 10.74 -38.81 21.07
N LEU A 634 11.98 -38.96 20.60
CA LEU A 634 12.36 -39.69 19.39
C LEU A 634 12.43 -41.22 19.58
N THR A 635 11.59 -41.79 20.44
CA THR A 635 11.47 -43.24 20.61
C THR A 635 10.19 -43.73 19.92
N GLU A 636 10.33 -44.51 18.85
CA GLU A 636 9.21 -44.93 17.98
C GLU A 636 8.08 -45.67 18.73
N GLN A 637 8.45 -46.44 19.75
CA GLN A 637 7.51 -47.23 20.56
C GLN A 637 6.71 -46.37 21.55
N LEU A 638 7.12 -45.13 21.80
CA LEU A 638 6.41 -44.26 22.74
C LEU A 638 5.13 -43.71 22.10
N PRO A 639 3.99 -43.78 22.82
CA PRO A 639 2.74 -43.15 22.39
C PRO A 639 2.90 -41.65 22.10
N ALA A 640 3.73 -40.94 22.87
CA ALA A 640 4.03 -39.54 22.67
C ALA A 640 4.61 -39.22 21.28
N TYR A 641 5.50 -40.08 20.75
CA TYR A 641 6.05 -39.93 19.41
C TYR A 641 4.96 -40.00 18.34
N ARG A 642 4.03 -40.95 18.49
CA ARG A 642 2.88 -41.11 17.58
C ARG A 642 1.92 -39.93 17.68
N SER A 643 1.66 -39.45 18.89
CA SER A 643 0.82 -38.27 19.14
C SER A 643 1.43 -37.02 18.50
N TRP A 644 2.75 -36.86 18.53
CA TRP A 644 3.41 -35.75 17.83
C TRP A 644 3.14 -35.74 16.33
N HIS A 645 3.29 -36.87 15.64
CA HIS A 645 2.98 -37.00 14.20
C HIS A 645 1.48 -36.86 13.85
N ARG A 646 0.60 -36.86 14.87
CA ARG A 646 -0.83 -36.57 14.72
C ARG A 646 -1.12 -35.09 14.88
N PHE A 647 -0.52 -34.45 15.88
CA PHE A 647 -0.65 -33.00 16.10
C PHE A 647 0.12 -32.20 15.04
N TYR A 648 1.21 -32.75 14.52
CA TYR A 648 2.09 -32.12 13.54
C TYR A 648 2.25 -33.00 12.32
N ASP A 649 1.90 -32.46 11.15
CA ASP A 649 2.24 -33.04 9.86
C ASP A 649 3.44 -32.30 9.28
N MET A 650 4.60 -32.96 9.33
CA MET A 650 5.86 -32.43 8.82
C MET A 650 5.89 -32.25 7.28
N PHE A 651 4.82 -32.64 6.58
CA PHE A 651 4.68 -32.50 5.12
C PHE A 651 3.57 -31.54 4.69
N SER A 652 2.70 -31.10 5.61
CA SER A 652 1.68 -30.09 5.28
C SER A 652 2.31 -28.69 5.33
N ILE A 653 2.46 -28.03 4.19
CA ILE A 653 3.01 -26.67 4.08
C ILE A 653 2.07 -25.70 4.82
N GLY A 654 2.51 -25.20 5.98
CA GLY A 654 1.94 -24.03 6.68
C GLY A 654 0.47 -24.11 7.12
N ARG A 655 -0.29 -25.14 6.74
CA ARG A 655 -1.68 -25.33 7.13
C ARG A 655 -1.74 -26.31 8.30
N GLN A 656 -2.49 -25.91 9.33
CA GLN A 656 -2.90 -26.76 10.43
C GLN A 656 -3.35 -28.13 9.90
N THR A 657 -2.73 -29.23 10.36
CA THR A 657 -3.22 -30.63 10.25
C THR A 657 -4.75 -30.69 10.25
N ARG A 658 -5.36 -31.06 9.10
CA ARG A 658 -6.81 -31.28 9.01
C ARG A 658 -7.17 -32.55 9.79
N GLY A 659 -7.51 -32.38 11.07
CA GLY A 659 -7.98 -33.44 11.98
C GLY A 659 -6.89 -34.33 12.59
N ILE A 660 -6.68 -34.22 13.90
CA ILE A 660 -5.77 -35.08 14.70
C ILE A 660 -6.13 -36.58 14.67
N ARG A 661 -7.35 -36.90 14.22
CA ARG A 661 -7.94 -38.24 14.14
C ARG A 661 -7.64 -39.00 12.84
N ARG A 662 -6.87 -38.41 11.92
CA ARG A 662 -6.52 -39.07 10.65
C ARG A 662 -5.91 -40.46 10.89
N LYS A 663 -6.22 -41.44 10.03
CA LYS A 663 -5.66 -42.78 10.16
C LYS A 663 -4.21 -42.79 9.69
N ILE A 664 -3.26 -42.89 10.61
CA ILE A 664 -1.83 -43.09 10.30
C ILE A 664 -1.49 -44.55 10.53
N LEU A 665 -1.20 -45.27 9.44
CA LEU A 665 -0.87 -46.71 9.48
C LEU A 665 0.60 -46.95 9.84
N GLU A 666 1.49 -46.05 9.45
CA GLU A 666 2.93 -46.16 9.62
C GLU A 666 3.53 -44.79 9.95
N PHE A 667 4.45 -44.74 10.91
CA PHE A 667 5.13 -43.53 11.38
C PHE A 667 6.56 -43.48 10.83
N PRO A 668 7.15 -42.28 10.64
CA PRO A 668 8.54 -42.17 10.20
C PRO A 668 9.51 -42.66 11.26
N SER A 669 10.67 -43.16 10.83
CA SER A 669 11.73 -43.55 11.75
C SER A 669 12.25 -42.34 12.53
N PRO A 670 12.74 -42.51 13.77
CA PRO A 670 13.32 -41.42 14.54
C PRO A 670 14.46 -40.69 13.82
N LEU A 671 15.29 -41.42 13.07
CA LEU A 671 16.39 -40.85 12.30
C LEU A 671 15.86 -39.94 11.17
N PHE A 672 14.83 -40.38 10.45
CA PHE A 672 14.19 -39.57 9.42
C PHE A 672 13.59 -38.29 10.01
N SER A 673 12.79 -38.41 11.08
CA SER A 673 12.16 -37.26 11.74
C SER A 673 13.20 -36.27 12.27
N ALA A 674 14.25 -36.75 12.94
CA ALA A 674 15.31 -35.88 13.44
C ALA A 674 16.07 -35.16 12.31
N SER A 675 16.28 -35.84 11.18
CA SER A 675 16.99 -35.28 10.03
C SER A 675 16.14 -34.24 9.29
N ARG A 676 14.85 -34.52 9.08
CA ARG A 676 13.89 -33.57 8.46
C ARG A 676 13.57 -32.37 9.36
N GLU A 677 13.66 -32.52 10.67
CA GLU A 677 13.40 -31.43 11.62
C GLU A 677 14.66 -30.64 12.01
N GLY A 678 15.84 -31.02 11.52
CA GLY A 678 17.08 -30.28 11.75
C GLY A 678 17.71 -30.49 13.12
N LEU A 679 17.45 -31.63 13.78
CA LEU A 679 17.93 -31.94 15.12
C LEU A 679 19.32 -32.60 15.10
N GLU A 680 20.37 -31.79 14.88
CA GLU A 680 21.74 -32.28 14.67
C GLU A 680 22.24 -33.20 15.81
N TYR A 681 22.02 -32.82 17.07
CA TYR A 681 22.44 -33.64 18.21
C TYR A 681 21.76 -35.01 18.21
N ALA A 682 20.43 -35.04 17.98
CA ALA A 682 19.67 -36.27 17.98
C ALA A 682 20.12 -37.21 16.85
N VAL A 683 20.36 -36.67 15.65
CA VAL A 683 20.93 -37.46 14.53
C VAL A 683 22.27 -38.08 14.92
N ARG A 684 23.19 -37.28 15.49
CA ARG A 684 24.50 -37.79 15.95
C ARG A 684 24.36 -38.86 17.03
N ALA A 685 23.40 -38.71 17.94
CA ALA A 685 23.16 -39.66 19.03
C ALA A 685 22.55 -40.97 18.53
N ILE A 686 21.55 -40.91 17.66
CA ILE A 686 20.91 -42.08 17.04
C ILE A 686 21.95 -42.90 16.25
N LEU A 687 22.78 -42.23 15.45
CA LEU A 687 23.81 -42.89 14.64
C LEU A 687 24.98 -43.46 15.46
N LYS A 688 25.00 -43.37 16.80
CA LYS A 688 25.98 -44.10 17.61
C LYS A 688 25.66 -45.59 17.70
N ASP A 689 24.40 -45.97 17.50
CA ASP A 689 24.01 -47.38 17.44
C ASP A 689 24.27 -47.93 16.03
N GLU A 690 25.21 -48.87 15.93
CA GLU A 690 25.59 -49.51 14.66
C GLU A 690 24.45 -50.33 14.03
N LYS A 691 23.37 -50.61 14.77
CA LYS A 691 22.20 -51.33 14.27
C LYS A 691 21.23 -50.45 13.48
N VAL A 692 21.37 -49.13 13.56
CA VAL A 692 20.49 -48.20 12.83
C VAL A 692 20.82 -48.26 11.35
N ASP A 693 19.86 -48.69 10.55
CA ASP A 693 19.96 -48.61 9.10
C ASP A 693 19.78 -47.15 8.64
N ILE A 694 20.89 -46.53 8.22
CA ILE A 694 20.95 -45.15 7.76
C ILE A 694 20.16 -44.92 6.46
N ASN A 695 19.96 -45.98 5.68
CA ASN A 695 19.30 -45.95 4.38
C ASN A 695 17.84 -46.39 4.45
N THR A 696 17.27 -46.49 5.66
CA THR A 696 15.83 -46.75 5.80
C THR A 696 15.02 -45.61 5.16
N SER A 697 14.24 -45.96 4.13
CA SER A 697 13.31 -45.05 3.48
C SER A 697 11.97 -45.00 4.22
N TRP A 698 11.36 -43.83 4.30
CA TRP A 698 9.98 -43.68 4.76
C TRP A 698 9.04 -43.36 3.59
N LYS A 699 8.26 -44.35 3.16
CA LYS A 699 7.26 -44.23 2.07
C LYS A 699 7.86 -43.55 0.83
N TRP A 700 7.11 -42.60 0.25
CA TRP A 700 7.49 -41.75 -0.87
C TRP A 700 8.18 -40.45 -0.43
N HIS A 701 8.73 -40.38 0.79
CA HIS A 701 9.44 -39.19 1.29
C HIS A 701 10.96 -39.41 1.44
N GLY A 702 11.43 -40.60 1.06
CA GLY A 702 12.85 -40.92 0.94
C GLY A 702 13.54 -41.25 2.27
N SER A 703 14.86 -41.17 2.25
CA SER A 703 15.72 -41.47 3.40
C SER A 703 15.90 -40.23 4.30
N ALA A 704 16.56 -40.43 5.43
CA ALA A 704 16.96 -39.34 6.31
C ALA A 704 17.82 -38.28 5.57
N LEU A 705 18.62 -38.71 4.59
CA LEU A 705 19.44 -37.83 3.75
C LEU A 705 18.57 -36.93 2.87
N CYS A 706 17.50 -37.46 2.28
CA CYS A 706 16.56 -36.67 1.48
C CYS A 706 15.84 -35.63 2.33
N GLY A 707 15.35 -36.03 3.52
CA GLY A 707 14.68 -35.13 4.45
C GLY A 707 15.57 -33.97 4.95
N ALA A 708 16.86 -34.24 5.20
CA ALA A 708 17.81 -33.18 5.56
C ALA A 708 18.18 -32.28 4.37
N SER A 709 18.25 -32.85 3.16
CA SER A 709 18.60 -32.12 1.94
C SER A 709 17.50 -31.16 1.49
N SER A 710 16.23 -31.59 1.53
CA SER A 710 15.08 -30.76 1.16
C SER A 710 14.87 -29.56 2.08
N MET A 711 15.29 -29.69 3.34
CA MET A 711 15.18 -28.63 4.36
C MET A 711 16.45 -27.78 4.52
N GLY A 712 17.51 -28.05 3.74
CA GLY A 712 18.73 -27.25 3.76
C GLY A 712 19.63 -27.47 4.99
N TYR A 713 19.60 -28.65 5.63
CA TYR A 713 20.39 -28.91 6.85
C TYR A 713 21.77 -29.51 6.55
N GLY A 714 22.67 -28.67 6.02
CA GLY A 714 24.00 -29.10 5.57
C GLY A 714 24.84 -29.88 6.59
N ARG A 715 24.83 -29.50 7.88
CA ARG A 715 25.57 -30.26 8.92
C ARG A 715 25.03 -31.67 9.13
N ILE A 716 23.72 -31.86 8.98
CA ILE A 716 23.09 -33.18 9.10
C ILE A 716 23.42 -34.01 7.86
N VAL A 717 23.36 -33.41 6.67
CA VAL A 717 23.79 -34.04 5.42
C VAL A 717 25.24 -34.51 5.52
N GLU A 718 26.15 -33.66 6.01
CA GLU A 718 27.56 -34.02 6.23
C GLU A 718 27.69 -35.24 7.16
N VAL A 719 26.96 -35.26 8.28
CA VAL A 719 26.99 -36.38 9.24
C VAL A 719 26.46 -37.67 8.63
N LEU A 720 25.36 -37.59 7.88
CA LEU A 720 24.74 -38.76 7.24
C LEU A 720 25.67 -39.35 6.17
N LEU A 721 26.23 -38.51 5.29
CA LEU A 721 27.18 -38.94 4.26
C LEU A 721 28.46 -39.53 4.87
N ALA A 722 29.01 -38.91 5.92
CA ALA A 722 30.18 -39.43 6.63
C ALA A 722 29.94 -40.79 7.30
N ARG A 723 28.67 -41.17 7.52
CA ARG A 723 28.25 -42.47 8.07
C ARG A 723 27.78 -43.46 7.01
N GLY A 724 27.96 -43.15 5.72
CA GLY A 724 27.68 -44.06 4.62
C GLY A 724 26.23 -44.03 4.13
N ALA A 725 25.49 -42.92 4.35
CA ALA A 725 24.21 -42.72 3.69
C ALA A 725 24.41 -42.74 2.16
N ASP A 726 23.58 -43.52 1.46
CA ASP A 726 23.63 -43.63 0.01
C ASP A 726 22.88 -42.46 -0.63
N PRO A 727 23.54 -41.56 -1.39
CA PRO A 727 22.88 -40.46 -2.08
C PRO A 727 21.99 -40.91 -3.25
N ASN A 728 22.12 -42.16 -3.70
CA ASN A 728 21.44 -42.72 -4.87
C ASN A 728 20.44 -43.82 -4.51
N LEU A 729 19.95 -43.81 -3.27
CA LEU A 729 19.07 -44.86 -2.77
C LEU A 729 17.82 -45.02 -3.67
N PRO A 730 17.60 -46.20 -4.28
CA PRO A 730 16.44 -46.43 -5.15
C PRO A 730 15.17 -46.56 -4.31
N LEU A 731 14.19 -45.68 -4.52
CA LEU A 731 12.96 -45.65 -3.74
C LEU A 731 11.82 -46.44 -4.41
N PRO A 732 10.86 -47.00 -3.63
CA PRO A 732 9.85 -47.93 -4.14
C PRO A 732 8.83 -47.36 -5.15
N ARG A 733 8.84 -46.04 -5.41
CA ARG A 733 7.99 -45.37 -6.39
C ARG A 733 8.74 -44.22 -7.06
N PRO A 734 8.43 -43.87 -8.33
CA PRO A 734 9.01 -42.72 -9.04
C PRO A 734 8.54 -41.35 -8.51
N LEU A 735 7.76 -41.33 -7.43
CA LEU A 735 7.31 -40.12 -6.75
C LEU A 735 8.36 -39.72 -5.70
N CYS A 736 9.32 -38.95 -6.20
CA CYS A 736 10.22 -38.05 -5.48
C CYS A 736 11.37 -38.68 -4.66
N ASN A 737 12.35 -37.83 -4.36
CA ASN A 737 13.39 -37.89 -3.34
C ASN A 737 14.75 -38.50 -3.71
N HIS A 738 15.33 -38.11 -4.83
CA HIS A 738 16.80 -38.10 -4.91
C HIS A 738 17.33 -36.91 -4.12
N ALA A 739 18.24 -37.18 -3.17
CA ALA A 739 18.79 -36.15 -2.28
C ALA A 739 19.38 -34.95 -3.07
N LEU A 740 19.95 -35.21 -4.24
CA LEU A 740 20.50 -34.18 -5.12
C LEU A 740 19.43 -33.24 -5.70
N VAL A 741 18.30 -33.78 -6.15
CA VAL A 741 17.18 -32.98 -6.69
C VAL A 741 16.56 -32.15 -5.57
N GLU A 742 16.29 -32.76 -4.42
CA GLU A 742 15.76 -32.08 -3.22
C GLU A 742 16.68 -30.95 -2.73
N ALA A 743 18.00 -31.17 -2.67
CA ALA A 743 18.96 -30.14 -2.32
C ALA A 743 18.95 -28.96 -3.31
N THR A 744 18.71 -29.26 -4.59
CA THR A 744 18.67 -28.26 -5.66
C THR A 744 17.38 -27.45 -5.63
N LEU A 745 16.24 -28.08 -5.29
CA LEU A 745 14.98 -27.37 -5.01
C LEU A 745 15.13 -26.37 -3.86
N CYS A 746 15.85 -26.75 -2.80
CA CYS A 746 16.16 -25.85 -1.68
C CYS A 746 17.16 -24.72 -2.06
N GLY A 747 17.93 -24.89 -3.13
CA GLY A 747 18.92 -23.90 -3.58
C GLY A 747 20.23 -23.85 -2.78
N ASP A 748 20.50 -24.81 -1.89
CA ASP A 748 21.75 -24.82 -1.11
C ASP A 748 22.90 -25.50 -1.88
N LYS A 749 23.71 -24.68 -2.55
CA LYS A 749 24.91 -25.11 -3.29
C LYS A 749 25.86 -25.99 -2.47
N ASN A 750 26.01 -25.75 -1.16
CA ASN A 750 26.95 -26.51 -0.35
C ASN A 750 26.48 -27.96 -0.17
N ILE A 751 25.17 -28.14 -0.01
CA ILE A 751 24.56 -29.48 0.08
C ILE A 751 24.68 -30.20 -1.26
N VAL A 752 24.34 -29.52 -2.36
CA VAL A 752 24.51 -30.09 -3.71
C VAL A 752 25.95 -30.53 -3.93
N LYS A 753 26.93 -29.71 -3.54
CA LYS A 753 28.35 -30.07 -3.62
C LYS A 753 28.71 -31.28 -2.77
N MET A 754 28.27 -31.33 -1.51
CA MET A 754 28.53 -32.48 -0.63
C MET A 754 27.96 -33.78 -1.21
N LEU A 755 26.77 -33.74 -1.78
CA LEU A 755 26.12 -34.89 -2.41
C LEU A 755 26.89 -35.36 -3.66
N LEU A 756 27.28 -34.44 -4.55
CA LEU A 756 28.09 -34.76 -5.73
C LEU A 756 29.49 -35.25 -5.38
N ASP A 757 30.10 -34.75 -4.31
CA ASP A 757 31.39 -35.22 -3.80
C ASP A 757 31.26 -36.63 -3.16
N ALA A 758 30.08 -36.97 -2.63
CA ALA A 758 29.74 -38.30 -2.13
C ALA A 758 29.28 -39.29 -3.23
N GLY A 759 29.29 -38.88 -4.50
CA GLY A 759 28.95 -39.75 -5.63
C GLY A 759 27.46 -39.79 -5.98
N ALA A 760 26.68 -38.76 -5.63
CA ALA A 760 25.33 -38.61 -6.13
C ALA A 760 25.31 -38.61 -7.67
N ASP A 761 24.36 -39.35 -8.25
CA ASP A 761 24.13 -39.40 -9.69
C ASP A 761 23.60 -38.04 -10.17
N VAL A 762 24.39 -37.39 -11.02
CA VAL A 762 24.07 -36.08 -11.59
C VAL A 762 22.84 -36.13 -12.51
N HIS A 763 22.48 -37.32 -13.00
CA HIS A 763 21.32 -37.56 -13.85
C HIS A 763 20.14 -38.18 -13.11
N ALA A 764 20.19 -38.25 -11.78
CA ALA A 764 19.05 -38.64 -10.97
C ALA A 764 17.81 -37.80 -11.31
N GLN A 765 16.66 -38.45 -11.41
CA GLN A 765 15.39 -37.82 -11.80
C GLN A 765 14.31 -38.05 -10.76
N ASP A 766 13.59 -36.99 -10.42
CA ASP A 766 12.33 -37.04 -9.68
C ASP A 766 11.22 -36.57 -10.61
N LEU A 767 10.22 -37.43 -10.86
CA LEU A 767 9.13 -37.15 -11.82
C LEU A 767 9.60 -36.73 -13.23
N GLY A 768 10.76 -37.25 -13.66
CA GLY A 768 11.38 -36.89 -14.94
C GLY A 768 12.15 -35.58 -14.93
N VAL A 769 12.30 -34.93 -13.77
CA VAL A 769 13.03 -33.68 -13.57
C VAL A 769 14.38 -33.98 -12.91
N THR A 770 15.47 -33.54 -13.52
CA THR A 770 16.84 -33.66 -12.97
C THR A 770 17.20 -32.48 -12.08
N ALA A 771 18.28 -32.62 -11.31
CA ALA A 771 18.85 -31.50 -10.56
C ALA A 771 19.23 -30.32 -11.48
N LEU A 772 19.68 -30.59 -12.71
CA LEU A 772 20.03 -29.53 -13.67
C LEU A 772 18.79 -28.77 -14.14
N ASP A 773 17.68 -29.46 -14.37
CA ASP A 773 16.40 -28.84 -14.76
C ASP A 773 15.90 -27.90 -13.65
N VAL A 774 15.96 -28.34 -12.39
CA VAL A 774 15.60 -27.50 -11.23
C VAL A 774 16.54 -26.31 -11.09
N ALA A 775 17.85 -26.51 -11.22
CA ALA A 775 18.82 -25.42 -11.11
C ALA A 775 18.63 -24.36 -12.21
N ALA A 776 18.30 -24.82 -13.43
CA ALA A 776 18.02 -23.97 -14.58
C ALA A 776 16.71 -23.20 -14.40
N ARG A 777 15.65 -23.87 -13.91
CA ARG A 777 14.37 -23.26 -13.52
C ARG A 777 14.55 -22.14 -12.49
N ASN A 778 15.36 -22.40 -11.46
CA ASN A 778 15.58 -21.48 -10.34
C ASN A 778 16.61 -20.38 -10.63
N GLY A 779 17.18 -20.31 -11.85
CA GLY A 779 18.24 -19.34 -12.18
C GLY A 779 19.53 -19.50 -11.38
N SER A 780 19.76 -20.67 -10.77
CA SER A 780 20.84 -20.89 -9.80
C SER A 780 22.16 -21.15 -10.52
N LYS A 781 22.75 -20.08 -11.08
CA LYS A 781 24.00 -20.11 -11.87
C LYS A 781 25.08 -20.98 -11.25
N GLU A 782 25.38 -20.80 -9.96
CA GLU A 782 26.44 -21.53 -9.30
C GLU A 782 26.18 -23.04 -9.17
N ILE A 783 24.90 -23.45 -9.12
CA ILE A 783 24.50 -24.86 -9.08
C ILE A 783 24.56 -25.44 -10.49
N VAL A 784 24.13 -24.68 -11.51
CA VAL A 784 24.30 -25.07 -12.92
C VAL A 784 25.78 -25.29 -13.25
N GLU A 785 26.67 -24.37 -12.88
CA GLU A 785 28.12 -24.52 -13.05
C GLU A 785 28.65 -25.79 -12.39
N LEU A 786 28.19 -26.07 -11.17
CA LEU A 786 28.64 -27.22 -10.38
C LEU A 786 28.18 -28.55 -11.01
N LEU A 787 26.91 -28.64 -11.41
CA LEU A 787 26.33 -29.83 -12.03
C LEU A 787 26.98 -30.10 -13.40
N VAL A 788 27.11 -29.07 -14.24
CA VAL A 788 27.76 -29.18 -15.56
C VAL A 788 29.24 -29.57 -15.42
N ALA A 789 29.95 -29.03 -14.43
CA ALA A 789 31.34 -29.40 -14.18
C ALA A 789 31.49 -30.87 -13.72
N LYS A 790 30.56 -31.36 -12.90
CA LYS A 790 30.52 -32.76 -12.47
C LYS A 790 30.06 -33.71 -13.58
N ASP A 791 29.29 -33.21 -14.52
CA ASP A 791 28.80 -33.91 -15.70
C ASP A 791 29.72 -33.80 -16.93
N ALA A 792 30.99 -33.38 -16.73
CA ALA A 792 31.92 -33.15 -17.82
C ALA A 792 32.21 -34.40 -18.70
N GLY A 793 31.83 -35.60 -18.26
CA GLY A 793 31.99 -36.86 -18.98
C GLY A 793 30.77 -37.35 -19.78
N CYS A 794 29.63 -36.65 -19.76
CA CYS A 794 28.42 -37.12 -20.45
C CYS A 794 28.60 -37.14 -21.98
N GLU A 795 28.33 -38.30 -22.60
CA GLU A 795 28.51 -38.53 -24.04
C GLU A 795 27.42 -37.87 -24.89
N ASP A 796 26.26 -37.51 -24.31
CA ASP A 796 25.12 -36.91 -25.02
C ASP A 796 24.57 -35.64 -24.33
N ARG A 797 25.47 -34.67 -24.07
CA ARG A 797 25.10 -33.36 -23.50
C ARG A 797 24.02 -32.62 -24.29
N ARG A 798 23.97 -32.87 -25.60
CA ARG A 798 22.96 -32.28 -26.51
C ARG A 798 21.56 -32.62 -26.07
N LYS A 799 21.30 -33.88 -25.71
CA LYS A 799 20.00 -34.35 -25.25
C LYS A 799 19.77 -34.08 -23.77
N CYS A 800 20.79 -34.27 -22.93
CA CYS A 800 20.66 -34.17 -21.47
C CYS A 800 20.37 -32.76 -20.96
N TYR A 801 20.82 -31.71 -21.67
CA TYR A 801 20.63 -30.31 -21.25
C TYR A 801 19.44 -29.63 -21.93
N GLY A 802 18.79 -30.31 -22.87
CA GLY A 802 17.66 -29.76 -23.61
C GLY A 802 16.48 -29.38 -22.72
N GLN A 803 16.13 -30.23 -21.75
CA GLN A 803 15.05 -29.92 -20.79
C GLN A 803 15.41 -28.74 -19.90
N ALA A 804 16.61 -28.71 -19.34
CA ALA A 804 17.10 -27.59 -18.54
C ALA A 804 17.09 -26.27 -19.33
N LEU A 805 17.45 -26.31 -20.62
CA LEU A 805 17.39 -25.14 -21.49
C LEU A 805 15.96 -24.65 -21.68
N ILE A 806 15.00 -25.57 -21.87
CA ILE A 806 13.56 -25.25 -21.98
C ILE A 806 13.05 -24.59 -20.69
N GLU A 807 13.38 -25.16 -19.52
CA GLU A 807 12.97 -24.63 -18.22
C GLU A 807 13.54 -23.22 -17.97
N ALA A 808 14.86 -23.03 -18.10
CA ALA A 808 15.47 -21.69 -17.97
C ALA A 808 14.88 -20.70 -18.97
N SER A 809 14.50 -21.17 -20.17
CA SER A 809 13.93 -20.31 -21.20
C SER A 809 12.54 -19.79 -20.84
N TYR A 810 11.69 -20.63 -20.25
CA TYR A 810 10.35 -20.24 -19.80
C TYR A 810 10.40 -19.17 -18.70
N PHE A 811 11.29 -19.36 -17.71
CA PHE A 811 11.43 -18.46 -16.56
C PHE A 811 12.30 -17.22 -16.83
N GLY A 812 12.96 -17.14 -17.99
CA GLY A 812 13.75 -15.96 -18.37
C GLY A 812 15.16 -15.91 -17.76
N GLU A 813 15.69 -17.06 -17.36
CA GLU A 813 16.97 -17.18 -16.65
C GLU A 813 18.16 -17.09 -17.62
N ASN A 814 18.39 -15.88 -18.14
CA ASN A 814 19.34 -15.59 -19.23
C ASN A 814 20.75 -16.16 -18.98
N GLU A 815 21.30 -16.02 -17.77
CA GLU A 815 22.61 -16.53 -17.41
C GLU A 815 22.67 -18.06 -17.45
N ALA A 816 21.59 -18.74 -17.03
CA ALA A 816 21.49 -20.20 -17.13
C ALA A 816 21.36 -20.64 -18.59
N VAL A 817 20.55 -19.93 -19.39
CA VAL A 817 20.42 -20.16 -20.85
C VAL A 817 21.77 -20.03 -21.56
N GLU A 818 22.49 -18.92 -21.37
CA GLU A 818 23.80 -18.71 -21.96
C GLU A 818 24.80 -19.80 -21.56
N MET A 819 24.77 -20.23 -20.29
CA MET A 819 25.65 -21.27 -19.78
C MET A 819 25.34 -22.65 -20.36
N LEU A 820 24.07 -23.03 -20.43
CA LEU A 820 23.64 -24.31 -21.00
C LEU A 820 24.02 -24.40 -22.49
N LEU A 821 23.79 -23.32 -23.24
CA LEU A 821 24.20 -23.22 -24.65
C LEU A 821 25.73 -23.33 -24.80
N ALA A 822 26.49 -22.60 -23.98
CA ALA A 822 27.96 -22.66 -24.00
C ALA A 822 28.51 -24.05 -23.67
N ASN A 823 27.74 -24.88 -22.94
CA ASN A 823 28.11 -26.24 -22.56
C ASN A 823 27.51 -27.33 -23.46
N GLY A 824 26.90 -26.95 -24.59
CA GLY A 824 26.50 -27.86 -25.65
C GLY A 824 25.06 -28.37 -25.58
N ALA A 825 24.17 -27.68 -24.85
CA ALA A 825 22.74 -27.94 -24.94
C ALA A 825 22.25 -27.79 -26.39
N ASP A 826 21.39 -28.70 -26.85
CA ASP A 826 20.77 -28.57 -28.16
C ASP A 826 19.73 -27.45 -28.13
N ILE A 827 20.03 -26.34 -28.81
CA ILE A 827 19.17 -25.16 -28.88
C ILE A 827 17.80 -25.45 -29.50
N ASN A 828 17.73 -26.50 -30.33
CA ASN A 828 16.53 -26.94 -31.02
C ASN A 828 15.97 -28.24 -30.43
N PHE A 829 16.33 -28.56 -29.19
CA PHE A 829 15.78 -29.72 -28.47
C PHE A 829 14.25 -29.66 -28.44
N ILE A 830 13.63 -30.79 -28.74
CA ILE A 830 12.17 -30.97 -28.74
C ILE A 830 11.82 -31.85 -27.55
N HIS A 831 11.10 -31.28 -26.60
CA HIS A 831 10.55 -32.02 -25.46
C HIS A 831 9.51 -33.07 -25.92
N HIS A 832 9.23 -34.09 -25.11
CA HIS A 832 8.25 -35.13 -25.46
C HIS A 832 6.82 -34.59 -25.65
N ARG A 833 6.53 -33.38 -25.17
CA ARG A 833 5.28 -32.63 -25.42
C ARG A 833 5.38 -31.63 -26.58
N GLY A 834 6.43 -31.70 -27.40
CA GLY A 834 6.62 -30.88 -28.60
C GLY A 834 7.25 -29.49 -28.39
N TYR A 835 7.58 -29.08 -27.16
CA TYR A 835 8.09 -27.72 -26.92
C TYR A 835 9.59 -27.56 -27.20
N THR A 836 9.99 -26.38 -27.69
CA THR A 836 11.38 -25.94 -27.79
C THR A 836 11.69 -24.80 -26.82
N ALA A 837 12.97 -24.53 -26.59
CA ALA A 837 13.42 -23.40 -25.77
C ALA A 837 12.86 -22.06 -26.27
N LEU A 838 12.89 -21.84 -27.59
CA LEU A 838 12.37 -20.62 -28.21
C LEU A 838 10.86 -20.47 -28.04
N ALA A 839 10.11 -21.58 -28.17
CA ALA A 839 8.66 -21.57 -27.95
C ALA A 839 8.32 -21.28 -26.48
N GLN A 840 9.05 -21.85 -25.52
CA GLN A 840 8.82 -21.57 -24.09
C GLN A 840 9.23 -20.16 -23.68
N ALA A 841 10.35 -19.63 -24.19
CA ALA A 841 10.71 -18.22 -23.97
C ALA A 841 9.65 -17.26 -24.52
N SER A 842 9.08 -17.60 -25.69
CA SER A 842 8.00 -16.83 -26.30
C SER A 842 6.70 -16.92 -25.49
N CYS A 843 6.37 -18.11 -24.97
CA CYS A 843 5.22 -18.34 -24.09
C CYS A 843 5.34 -17.56 -22.77
N GLY A 844 6.53 -17.56 -22.16
CA GLY A 844 6.84 -16.83 -20.94
C GLY A 844 7.08 -15.33 -21.12
N SER A 845 6.91 -14.79 -22.33
CA SER A 845 7.15 -13.37 -22.66
C SER A 845 8.59 -12.87 -22.39
N GLN A 846 9.57 -13.76 -22.52
CA GLN A 846 10.98 -13.50 -22.17
C GLN A 846 11.77 -12.90 -23.34
N VAL A 847 11.59 -11.59 -23.60
CA VAL A 847 12.18 -10.89 -24.76
C VAL A 847 13.69 -11.10 -24.88
N ARG A 848 14.43 -10.93 -23.79
CA ARG A 848 15.90 -11.07 -23.80
C ARG A 848 16.34 -12.51 -24.07
N THR A 849 15.65 -13.48 -23.51
CA THR A 849 15.91 -14.90 -23.77
C THR A 849 15.67 -15.25 -25.23
N VAL A 850 14.59 -14.72 -25.82
CA VAL A 850 14.31 -14.88 -27.26
C VAL A 850 15.47 -14.34 -28.10
N ASP A 851 15.97 -13.14 -27.79
CA ASP A 851 17.14 -12.57 -28.49
C ASP A 851 18.38 -13.46 -28.34
N ILE A 852 18.66 -13.97 -27.14
CA ILE A 852 19.80 -14.87 -26.88
C ILE A 852 19.68 -16.16 -27.70
N LEU A 853 18.51 -16.79 -27.70
CA LEU A 853 18.27 -18.05 -28.43
C LEU A 853 18.40 -17.83 -29.94
N LEU A 854 17.82 -16.76 -30.49
CA LEU A 854 17.93 -16.44 -31.92
C LEU A 854 19.37 -16.10 -32.32
N ALA A 855 20.10 -15.34 -31.49
CA ALA A 855 21.51 -15.03 -31.71
C ALA A 855 22.41 -16.28 -31.72
N ASN A 856 22.00 -17.35 -31.02
CA ASN A 856 22.68 -18.64 -30.99
C ASN A 856 22.13 -19.66 -32.01
N GLY A 857 21.24 -19.24 -32.92
CA GLY A 857 20.79 -20.06 -34.05
C GLY A 857 19.57 -20.95 -33.78
N ALA A 858 18.69 -20.56 -32.85
CA ALA A 858 17.40 -21.24 -32.66
C ALA A 858 16.56 -21.17 -33.95
N ASP A 859 15.95 -22.29 -34.34
CA ASP A 859 15.05 -22.36 -35.48
C ASP A 859 13.66 -21.86 -35.08
N THR A 860 13.20 -20.79 -35.73
CA THR A 860 11.91 -20.14 -35.49
C THR A 860 10.71 -20.99 -35.89
N ASN A 861 10.92 -22.01 -36.72
CA ASN A 861 9.86 -22.73 -37.43
C ASN A 861 9.69 -24.18 -36.99
N ILE A 862 10.34 -24.60 -35.90
CA ILE A 862 10.09 -25.92 -35.30
C ILE A 862 8.63 -25.99 -34.86
N LYS A 863 7.95 -27.06 -35.29
CA LYS A 863 6.55 -27.32 -34.98
C LYS A 863 6.47 -28.31 -33.83
N GLY A 864 5.86 -27.87 -32.72
CA GLY A 864 5.50 -28.75 -31.61
C GLY A 864 4.13 -29.39 -31.78
N GLU A 865 3.90 -30.47 -31.01
CA GLU A 865 2.57 -30.99 -30.72
C GLU A 865 1.81 -29.95 -29.87
N LEU A 866 0.56 -29.61 -30.23
CA LEU A 866 -0.33 -28.65 -29.54
C LEU A 866 -0.16 -27.13 -29.83
N ASP A 867 0.06 -26.72 -31.08
CA ASP A 867 -0.02 -25.29 -31.54
C ASP A 867 1.18 -24.37 -31.26
N TYR A 868 2.32 -24.87 -30.83
CA TYR A 868 3.44 -23.99 -30.46
C TYR A 868 4.59 -24.01 -31.47
N THR A 869 4.45 -23.26 -32.56
CA THR A 869 5.64 -22.55 -33.07
C THR A 869 5.97 -21.42 -32.10
N ALA A 870 7.20 -20.89 -32.14
CA ALA A 870 7.56 -19.75 -31.30
C ALA A 870 6.60 -18.56 -31.52
N LEU A 871 6.18 -18.34 -32.77
CA LEU A 871 5.22 -17.30 -33.12
C LEU A 871 3.82 -17.57 -32.56
N GLY A 872 3.34 -18.82 -32.64
CA GLY A 872 2.07 -19.22 -32.03
C GLY A 872 2.08 -19.08 -30.50
N ALA A 873 3.18 -19.45 -29.84
CA ALA A 873 3.34 -19.30 -28.39
C ALA A 873 3.28 -17.83 -27.93
N ALA A 874 3.95 -16.92 -28.65
CA ALA A 874 3.94 -15.49 -28.36
C ALA A 874 2.53 -14.89 -28.45
N VAL A 875 1.70 -15.34 -29.40
CA VAL A 875 0.31 -14.88 -29.58
C VAL A 875 -0.66 -15.61 -28.64
N GLY A 876 -0.36 -16.85 -28.27
CA GLY A 876 -1.19 -17.68 -27.41
C GLY A 876 -1.26 -17.22 -25.94
N LYS A 877 -0.30 -16.43 -25.45
CA LYS A 877 -0.23 -15.96 -24.05
C LYS A 877 -0.11 -14.44 -23.89
N SER A 878 -0.31 -13.68 -24.96
CA SER A 878 -0.20 -12.21 -24.99
C SER A 878 -1.19 -11.40 -24.13
N ASP A 879 -2.05 -12.06 -23.35
CA ASP A 879 -2.93 -11.38 -22.39
C ASP A 879 -2.21 -11.03 -21.07
N PHE A 880 -1.11 -11.72 -20.74
CA PHE A 880 -0.35 -11.48 -19.50
C PHE A 880 0.61 -10.28 -19.63
N ASP A 881 1.38 -10.23 -20.73
CA ASP A 881 2.25 -9.10 -21.06
C ASP A 881 2.13 -8.76 -22.57
N PRO A 882 1.18 -7.87 -22.93
CA PRO A 882 0.94 -7.51 -24.31
C PRO A 882 2.14 -6.81 -24.97
N GLU A 883 2.89 -5.99 -24.24
CA GLU A 883 4.01 -5.23 -24.80
C GLU A 883 5.19 -6.15 -25.13
N ALA A 884 5.54 -7.05 -24.20
CA ALA A 884 6.58 -8.05 -24.44
C ALA A 884 6.19 -9.00 -25.57
N SER A 885 4.93 -9.45 -25.61
CA SER A 885 4.44 -10.34 -26.66
C SER A 885 4.44 -9.68 -28.03
N GLU A 886 4.02 -8.41 -28.14
CA GLU A 886 4.15 -7.63 -29.36
C GLU A 886 5.60 -7.53 -29.83
N LYS A 887 6.53 -7.30 -28.88
CA LYS A 887 7.95 -7.21 -29.18
C LYS A 887 8.53 -8.54 -29.66
N ILE A 888 8.16 -9.65 -29.03
CA ILE A 888 8.58 -11.00 -29.42
C ILE A 888 8.04 -11.35 -30.81
N VAL A 889 6.77 -11.04 -31.10
CA VAL A 889 6.20 -11.23 -32.44
C VAL A 889 6.99 -10.43 -33.49
N GLU A 890 7.32 -9.17 -33.21
CA GLU A 890 8.17 -8.35 -34.10
C GLU A 890 9.54 -8.99 -34.34
N ILE A 891 10.20 -9.46 -33.28
CA ILE A 891 11.52 -10.10 -33.35
C ILE A 891 11.46 -11.40 -34.14
N LEU A 892 10.49 -12.27 -33.86
CA LEU A 892 10.35 -13.57 -34.53
C LEU A 892 10.08 -13.40 -36.03
N LEU A 893 9.18 -12.48 -36.42
CA LEU A 893 8.90 -12.18 -37.83
C LEU A 893 10.14 -11.61 -38.53
N ALA A 894 10.91 -10.75 -37.87
CA ALA A 894 12.17 -10.23 -38.41
C ALA A 894 13.24 -11.33 -38.63
N HIS A 895 13.17 -12.43 -37.87
CA HIS A 895 14.05 -13.59 -38.00
C HIS A 895 13.49 -14.71 -38.89
N GLY A 896 12.43 -14.44 -39.66
CA GLY A 896 11.91 -15.38 -40.65
C GLY A 896 10.98 -16.45 -40.09
N ALA A 897 10.31 -16.18 -38.97
CA ALA A 897 9.19 -17.00 -38.53
C ALA A 897 8.10 -17.06 -39.61
N ASP A 898 7.63 -18.26 -39.92
CA ASP A 898 6.53 -18.51 -40.84
C ASP A 898 5.25 -17.89 -40.25
N VAL A 899 4.76 -16.84 -40.90
CA VAL A 899 3.64 -16.01 -40.45
C VAL A 899 2.33 -16.80 -40.37
N ASP A 900 2.21 -17.86 -41.16
CA ASP A 900 1.04 -18.75 -41.22
C ASP A 900 1.33 -20.12 -40.58
N ALA A 901 2.40 -20.21 -39.78
CA ALA A 901 2.81 -21.45 -39.15
C ALA A 901 1.68 -22.08 -38.33
N ARG A 902 1.55 -23.40 -38.47
CA ARG A 902 0.58 -24.23 -37.74
C ARG A 902 1.33 -25.29 -36.94
N GLY A 903 0.87 -25.54 -35.71
CA GLY A 903 1.39 -26.65 -34.90
C GLY A 903 1.07 -28.00 -35.54
N GLU A 904 1.82 -29.03 -35.12
CA GLU A 904 1.56 -30.41 -35.50
C GLU A 904 0.45 -30.97 -34.59
N GLY A 905 -0.78 -31.00 -35.09
CA GLY A 905 -1.94 -31.48 -34.34
C GLY A 905 -3.23 -30.90 -34.89
N ALA A 906 -4.26 -31.73 -34.97
CA ALA A 906 -5.60 -31.27 -35.32
C ALA A 906 -6.33 -30.85 -34.03
N PRO A 907 -6.94 -29.64 -33.96
CA PRO A 907 -7.00 -28.60 -34.99
C PRO A 907 -6.19 -27.33 -34.65
N SER A 908 -5.03 -27.16 -35.29
CA SER A 908 -4.14 -26.01 -35.08
C SER A 908 -4.58 -24.71 -35.78
N GLN A 909 -4.48 -23.59 -35.05
CA GLN A 909 -4.82 -22.24 -35.55
C GLN A 909 -3.57 -21.51 -36.07
N THR A 910 -3.77 -20.62 -37.05
CA THR A 910 -2.73 -19.66 -37.49
C THR A 910 -2.56 -18.55 -36.43
N PRO A 911 -1.37 -17.91 -36.35
CA PRO A 911 -1.16 -16.75 -35.47
C PRO A 911 -2.19 -15.64 -35.71
N LEU A 912 -2.63 -15.45 -36.97
CA LEU A 912 -3.65 -14.45 -37.32
C LEU A 912 -5.02 -14.78 -36.74
N GLN A 913 -5.43 -16.06 -36.77
CA GLN A 913 -6.69 -16.51 -36.15
C GLN A 913 -6.65 -16.33 -34.63
N GLN A 914 -5.54 -16.70 -33.96
CA GLN A 914 -5.37 -16.54 -32.52
C GLN A 914 -5.42 -15.06 -32.09
N ALA A 915 -4.63 -14.19 -32.74
CA ALA A 915 -4.60 -12.76 -32.45
C ALA A 915 -5.96 -12.08 -32.69
N SER A 916 -6.69 -12.55 -33.72
CA SER A 916 -8.03 -12.04 -34.04
C SER A 916 -9.08 -12.46 -33.01
N CYS A 917 -9.02 -13.69 -32.48
CA CYS A 917 -9.90 -14.15 -31.40
C CYS A 917 -9.65 -13.35 -30.10
N LYS A 918 -8.38 -13.08 -29.79
CA LYS A 918 -7.99 -12.39 -28.55
C LYS A 918 -8.15 -10.88 -28.57
N GLY A 919 -8.32 -10.26 -29.74
CA GLY A 919 -8.46 -8.81 -29.84
C GLY A 919 -7.13 -8.05 -29.92
N HIS A 920 -6.02 -8.74 -30.22
CA HIS A 920 -4.68 -8.15 -30.22
C HIS A 920 -4.39 -7.41 -31.52
N LYS A 921 -5.00 -6.23 -31.64
CA LYS A 921 -4.99 -5.39 -32.86
C LYS A 921 -3.59 -5.16 -33.45
N LYS A 922 -2.60 -4.85 -32.62
CA LYS A 922 -1.24 -4.53 -33.11
C LYS A 922 -0.52 -5.78 -33.62
N ILE A 923 -0.70 -6.93 -32.97
CA ILE A 923 -0.23 -8.23 -33.47
C ILE A 923 -0.89 -8.54 -34.82
N VAL A 924 -2.22 -8.35 -34.94
CA VAL A 924 -2.93 -8.51 -36.22
C VAL A 924 -2.34 -7.60 -37.31
N GLN A 925 -2.08 -6.33 -37.00
CA GLN A 925 -1.42 -5.41 -37.95
C GLN A 925 -0.05 -5.91 -38.40
N MET A 926 0.77 -6.39 -37.47
CA MET A 926 2.11 -6.92 -37.77
C MET A 926 2.05 -8.17 -38.65
N LEU A 927 1.19 -9.13 -38.32
CA LEU A 927 1.01 -10.36 -39.10
C LEU A 927 0.54 -10.06 -40.53
N LEU A 928 -0.46 -9.17 -40.68
CA LEU A 928 -0.96 -8.74 -42.00
C LEU A 928 0.08 -7.94 -42.81
N ALA A 929 0.96 -7.20 -42.14
CA ALA A 929 2.07 -6.50 -42.79
C ALA A 929 3.16 -7.45 -43.28
N HIS A 930 3.34 -8.60 -42.61
CA HIS A 930 4.27 -9.66 -42.99
C HIS A 930 3.65 -10.72 -43.91
N GLY A 931 2.44 -10.47 -44.42
CA GLY A 931 1.83 -11.28 -45.48
C GLY A 931 1.00 -12.47 -45.02
N ALA A 932 0.54 -12.50 -43.77
CA ALA A 932 -0.37 -13.53 -43.26
C ALA A 932 -1.57 -13.74 -44.21
N ASP A 933 -1.89 -15.00 -44.51
CA ASP A 933 -3.06 -15.34 -45.32
C ASP A 933 -4.35 -15.04 -44.54
N VAL A 934 -4.96 -13.92 -44.89
CA VAL A 934 -6.24 -13.43 -44.36
C VAL A 934 -7.36 -14.47 -44.49
N ASN A 935 -7.26 -15.35 -45.49
CA ASN A 935 -8.24 -16.37 -45.82
C ASN A 935 -7.70 -17.79 -45.60
N ALA A 936 -6.69 -17.95 -44.75
CA ALA A 936 -6.15 -19.26 -44.40
C ALA A 936 -7.28 -20.22 -44.02
N GLU A 937 -7.18 -21.47 -44.48
CA GLU A 937 -8.24 -22.47 -44.28
C GLU A 937 -8.69 -22.53 -42.81
N PRO A 938 -10.01 -22.65 -42.57
CA PRO A 938 -10.60 -22.52 -41.24
C PRO A 938 -10.02 -23.55 -40.26
N GLY A 939 -9.55 -23.08 -39.10
CA GLY A 939 -9.30 -23.95 -37.95
C GLY A 939 -10.63 -24.40 -37.34
N TYR A 940 -10.68 -25.59 -36.74
CA TYR A 940 -11.93 -26.23 -36.29
C TYR A 940 -12.76 -25.38 -35.29
N TYR A 941 -12.13 -24.63 -34.38
CA TYR A 941 -12.83 -23.91 -33.31
C TYR A 941 -13.45 -22.55 -33.69
N TYR A 942 -12.81 -21.78 -34.56
CA TYR A 942 -13.22 -20.39 -34.85
C TYR A 942 -13.27 -20.05 -36.35
N GLY A 943 -13.03 -21.00 -37.24
CA GLY A 943 -13.10 -20.75 -38.68
C GLY A 943 -12.00 -19.82 -39.19
N SER A 944 -12.34 -18.82 -40.01
CA SER A 944 -11.40 -17.81 -40.52
C SER A 944 -10.99 -16.80 -39.44
N ALA A 945 -9.93 -16.03 -39.68
CA ALA A 945 -9.56 -14.92 -38.78
C ALA A 945 -10.71 -13.90 -38.60
N LEU A 946 -11.51 -13.71 -39.65
CA LEU A 946 -12.69 -12.84 -39.60
C LEU A 946 -13.76 -13.39 -38.66
N ASN A 947 -14.04 -14.69 -38.73
CA ASN A 947 -15.02 -15.33 -37.84
C ASN A 947 -14.54 -15.31 -36.38
N ALA A 948 -13.25 -15.58 -36.14
CA ALA A 948 -12.65 -15.47 -34.81
C ALA A 948 -12.82 -14.06 -34.19
N ALA A 949 -12.62 -13.00 -34.98
CA ALA A 949 -12.85 -11.62 -34.54
C ALA A 949 -14.35 -11.29 -34.33
N SER A 950 -15.23 -11.84 -35.18
CA SER A 950 -16.69 -11.63 -35.12
C SER A 950 -17.32 -12.27 -33.89
N VAL A 951 -16.98 -13.52 -33.57
CA VAL A 951 -17.48 -14.26 -32.40
C VAL A 951 -17.18 -13.51 -31.08
N ARG A 952 -16.06 -12.79 -31.02
CA ARG A 952 -15.64 -12.01 -29.85
C ARG A 952 -15.90 -10.50 -29.98
N PHE A 953 -16.58 -10.08 -31.05
CA PHE A 953 -17.01 -8.70 -31.32
C PHE A 953 -15.87 -7.66 -31.43
N HIS A 954 -14.70 -8.05 -31.96
CA HIS A 954 -13.54 -7.17 -32.13
C HIS A 954 -13.66 -6.27 -33.38
N LYS A 955 -14.55 -5.28 -33.32
CA LYS A 955 -14.96 -4.41 -34.45
C LYS A 955 -13.82 -3.83 -35.28
N GLU A 956 -12.76 -3.36 -34.64
CA GLU A 956 -11.61 -2.76 -35.34
C GLU A 956 -10.79 -3.79 -36.12
N ILE A 957 -10.68 -5.01 -35.59
CA ILE A 957 -9.99 -6.12 -36.25
C ILE A 957 -10.82 -6.62 -37.44
N ILE A 958 -12.14 -6.74 -37.26
CA ILE A 958 -13.08 -7.07 -38.34
C ILE A 958 -12.91 -6.11 -39.52
N GLN A 959 -12.91 -4.80 -39.25
CA GLN A 959 -12.71 -3.78 -40.29
C GLN A 959 -11.36 -3.92 -40.99
N MET A 960 -10.30 -4.24 -40.24
CA MET A 960 -8.96 -4.43 -40.77
C MET A 960 -8.85 -5.67 -41.68
N LEU A 961 -9.42 -6.80 -41.25
CA LEU A 961 -9.44 -8.04 -42.02
C LEU A 961 -10.25 -7.87 -43.31
N LEU A 962 -11.41 -7.22 -43.25
CA LEU A 962 -12.20 -6.88 -44.44
C LEU A 962 -11.44 -5.97 -45.41
N ALA A 963 -10.74 -4.96 -44.90
CA ALA A 963 -9.90 -4.07 -45.71
C ALA A 963 -8.74 -4.82 -46.40
N LYS A 964 -8.29 -5.93 -45.82
CA LYS A 964 -7.25 -6.83 -46.38
C LYS A 964 -7.83 -7.98 -47.22
N GLY A 965 -9.13 -7.97 -47.51
CA GLY A 965 -9.76 -8.92 -48.43
C GLY A 965 -10.22 -10.23 -47.79
N ALA A 966 -10.55 -10.22 -46.50
CA ALA A 966 -11.22 -11.35 -45.85
C ALA A 966 -12.55 -11.68 -46.56
N ARG A 967 -12.73 -12.94 -46.94
CA ARG A 967 -13.94 -13.45 -47.59
C ARG A 967 -15.03 -13.69 -46.54
N LEU A 968 -16.23 -13.20 -46.84
CA LEU A 968 -17.43 -13.48 -46.06
C LEU A 968 -18.04 -14.81 -46.51
N GLN A 969 -18.26 -15.74 -45.58
CA GLN A 969 -19.04 -16.96 -45.84
C GLN A 969 -20.55 -16.67 -45.76
N GLU A 970 -21.36 -17.52 -46.41
CA GLU A 970 -22.84 -17.41 -46.37
C GLU A 970 -23.36 -17.70 -44.94
N GLY A 971 -23.66 -16.63 -44.21
CA GLY A 971 -24.12 -16.65 -42.81
C GLY A 971 -23.61 -15.43 -42.02
N GLU A 972 -22.37 -15.02 -42.28
CA GLU A 972 -21.64 -13.95 -41.58
C GLU A 972 -22.13 -12.54 -41.92
N ARG A 973 -22.86 -12.38 -43.05
CA ARG A 973 -23.49 -11.11 -43.43
C ARG A 973 -24.56 -10.66 -42.44
N ALA A 974 -25.23 -11.60 -41.74
CA ALA A 974 -26.29 -11.28 -40.78
C ALA A 974 -25.74 -10.69 -39.47
N GLU A 975 -24.66 -11.28 -38.92
CA GLU A 975 -24.02 -10.80 -37.68
C GLU A 975 -23.33 -9.44 -37.85
N LEU A 976 -22.71 -9.17 -39.01
CA LEU A 976 -22.13 -7.86 -39.33
C LEU A 976 -23.18 -6.76 -39.50
N LEU A 977 -24.41 -7.11 -39.90
CA LEU A 977 -25.54 -6.19 -39.96
C LEU A 977 -26.06 -5.83 -38.56
N GLU A 978 -26.05 -6.78 -37.61
CA GLU A 978 -26.39 -6.50 -36.20
C GLU A 978 -25.35 -5.60 -35.51
N LEU A 979 -24.05 -5.82 -35.75
CA LEU A 979 -22.95 -4.99 -35.22
C LEU A 979 -22.97 -3.51 -35.68
N ASN A 980 -23.62 -3.21 -36.80
CA ASN A 980 -23.85 -1.83 -37.26
C ASN A 980 -25.11 -1.19 -36.65
N HIS A 981 -25.99 -1.97 -36.02
CA HIS A 981 -27.23 -1.51 -35.40
C HIS A 981 -27.17 -1.38 -33.86
N VAL A 982 -26.19 -1.99 -33.18
CA VAL A 982 -26.00 -1.84 -31.73
C VAL A 982 -25.20 -0.56 -31.42
N GLY A 983 -25.85 0.58 -31.60
CA GLY A 983 -25.36 1.89 -31.15
C GLY A 983 -25.90 2.32 -29.77
N ASP A 984 -26.87 1.59 -29.19
CA ASP A 984 -27.61 2.07 -28.02
C ASP A 984 -28.35 0.94 -27.25
N SER A 985 -27.67 -0.14 -26.86
CA SER A 985 -28.22 -1.04 -25.83
C SER A 985 -27.17 -2.00 -25.23
N GLN A 986 -27.01 -1.95 -23.90
CA GLN A 986 -26.35 -3.00 -23.11
C GLN A 986 -27.24 -4.25 -23.04
N SER A 987 -27.24 -5.07 -24.08
CA SER A 987 -27.85 -6.41 -24.03
C SER A 987 -27.01 -7.40 -24.82
N LYS A 988 -26.45 -8.40 -24.14
CA LYS A 988 -25.80 -9.56 -24.78
C LYS A 988 -26.80 -10.26 -25.70
N PRO A 989 -26.48 -10.50 -26.99
CA PRO A 989 -27.27 -11.41 -27.81
C PRO A 989 -26.99 -12.87 -27.40
N SER A 990 -28.01 -13.70 -27.53
CA SER A 990 -28.02 -15.13 -27.21
C SER A 990 -27.02 -15.90 -28.08
N VAL A 991 -26.16 -16.70 -27.45
CA VAL A 991 -25.30 -17.67 -28.12
C VAL A 991 -26.19 -18.66 -28.89
N VAL A 992 -26.06 -18.69 -30.21
CA VAL A 992 -26.54 -19.81 -31.01
C VAL A 992 -25.60 -20.98 -30.72
N ALA A 993 -26.09 -21.96 -29.96
CA ALA A 993 -25.44 -23.26 -29.87
C ALA A 993 -25.37 -23.87 -31.27
N GLN A 994 -24.16 -24.25 -31.70
CA GLN A 994 -23.96 -25.19 -32.79
C GLN A 994 -23.42 -26.51 -32.23
N PRO A 995 -23.67 -27.64 -32.93
CA PRO A 995 -24.00 -28.91 -32.31
C PRO A 995 -22.79 -29.57 -31.66
N ASP A 996 -23.07 -30.36 -30.62
CA ASP A 996 -22.08 -31.23 -29.96
C ASP A 996 -21.35 -32.11 -31.00
N PRO A 997 -20.06 -32.44 -30.75
CA PRO A 997 -19.29 -33.30 -31.65
C PRO A 997 -19.98 -34.66 -31.80
N PRO A 998 -19.88 -35.34 -32.96
CA PRO A 998 -20.38 -36.69 -33.07
C PRO A 998 -19.60 -37.58 -32.09
N ASP A 999 -20.34 -38.31 -31.27
CA ASP A 999 -19.80 -39.36 -30.41
C ASP A 999 -18.90 -40.27 -31.25
N SER A 1000 -17.62 -40.35 -30.88
CA SER A 1000 -16.69 -41.35 -31.39
C SER A 1000 -16.97 -42.69 -30.70
N ASP A 1001 -18.14 -43.25 -31.00
CA ASP A 1001 -18.48 -44.65 -30.79
C ASP A 1001 -19.34 -45.09 -31.97
N GLU A 1002 -18.71 -45.37 -33.11
CA GLU A 1002 -19.14 -46.43 -34.02
C GLU A 1002 -18.06 -46.74 -35.08
N SER A 1003 -17.59 -48.01 -35.02
CA SER A 1003 -16.68 -48.78 -35.90
C SER A 1003 -15.16 -48.64 -35.77
#